data_AF-A0A9P4WLX6-F1
#
_entry.id   AF-A0A9P4WLX6-F1
#
_cell.length_a   1.000
_cell.length_b   1.000
_cell.length_c   1.000
_cell.angle_alpha   90.00
_cell.angle_beta   90.00
_cell.angle_gamma   90.00
#
_symmetry.space_group_name_H-M   'P 1'
#
loop_
_entity.id
_entity.type
_entity.pdbx_description
1 polymer ?
#
loop_
_entity_poly.entity_id
_entity_poly.type
_entity_poly.pdbx_seq_one_letter_code
_entity_poly.pdbx_strand_id
1 'polypeptide(L)'
;MPLRLELVSLYFDYIHDQFHSMYHRPSFTEDVAQERVPKIILLAIIALSCRFSNNPVYAELDPRDRGEGFRAASEALLNLRDISPVTIQACVLLGAYAAAHGDTDVENVFYSTAGRMCLVLDLPNRPVTSLLEREVNIRVWWTVCMVDVWSSAAVKVPRIMPLHSTVSFPIDEIPFSSMSADFTSNFINNPTTYESPILTEMIKLNRILLQVIDFNRRCVSEHLDGEALESGVKSLSRELSIWLESLPHHMRDTPENFQWFADRGFGRMFAALYLGYYHYGQLLNYQFLGADSISTSTLYAADFQFAPHMELEPRDNDPHYEALLALSKQSPSSCSSNIIAATLITGAAAINNGLAVTPPMGWNNWNAFGCDVSEDLLYTTSDQILSLGLRDLGYDHVVLDDCWQDVNGRDKNGKLQPELSKFPNGLKSISDHLHSQGLKYGMYSSAGEMTCARFSGSLDHEVDDANSFAEWGVDMLKYDSCYHMGRIGTPQISFNRFKVMSDALKATGRNILLNLCNWGEDSVHTWGMSISNSWRITGDIYDSFTRPDDLCGCNTMAPGDPSCIAPGTHCSVLFILNKVAPFADRSIPGGWSDLDMLEVGQGGMTDEEYKAHFALWAALKSPLFLGNDLRSMPASALTIINNPAIIALSQDPHGRSVTRVRRDTKVAKDQYGEGETHVWAGYLHNGDQVVILLNAAAEDLDMEISISEIFTPFGPHGSAPHVKYDWAVHDLWADRMSETTAEELLAATSEADRAAILQKVNWYNATETPYEQGLREGDARLFGEKIGVVKAGGSLKAPVKSHAAKVFRLRRIAKEGEKFKGKSIDRVAKDEL
;
A
#
# COMPACT_ATOMS: atom_id res chain seq x y z
N MET A 1 -26.02 29.45 19.71
CA MET A 1 -27.25 28.70 19.39
C MET A 1 -27.24 28.13 17.96
N PRO A 2 -26.99 28.91 16.89
CA PRO A 2 -27.06 28.38 15.51
C PRO A 2 -26.11 27.21 15.23
N LEU A 3 -24.84 27.34 15.61
CA LEU A 3 -23.84 26.26 15.49
C LEU A 3 -24.22 25.00 16.29
N ARG A 4 -24.85 25.17 17.47
CA ARG A 4 -25.29 24.04 18.30
C ARG A 4 -26.37 23.22 17.57
N LEU A 5 -27.34 23.89 16.97
CA LEU A 5 -28.42 23.23 16.22
C LEU A 5 -27.89 22.58 14.94
N GLU A 6 -26.95 23.23 14.23
CA GLU A 6 -26.24 22.65 13.09
C GLU A 6 -25.56 21.33 13.46
N LEU A 7 -24.75 21.33 14.52
CA LEU A 7 -24.00 20.16 14.97
C LEU A 7 -24.92 19.02 15.44
N VAL A 8 -26.04 19.33 16.10
CA VAL A 8 -27.04 18.33 16.46
C VAL A 8 -27.73 17.76 15.21
N SER A 9 -28.04 18.59 14.20
CA SER A 9 -28.58 18.06 12.93
C SER A 9 -27.59 17.10 12.27
N LEU A 10 -26.31 17.47 12.19
CA LEU A 10 -25.28 16.63 11.61
C LEU A 10 -25.14 15.28 12.33
N TYR A 11 -25.33 15.24 13.66
CA TYR A 11 -25.39 13.97 14.39
C TYR A 11 -26.55 13.08 13.93
N PHE A 12 -27.75 13.66 13.78
CA PHE A 12 -28.91 12.92 13.27
C PHE A 12 -28.76 12.50 11.80
N ASP A 13 -28.08 13.31 11.00
CA ASP A 13 -27.96 13.07 9.56
C ASP A 13 -26.85 12.05 9.23
N TYR A 14 -25.79 11.97 10.04
CA TYR A 14 -24.60 11.17 9.72
C TYR A 14 -24.25 10.07 10.73
N ILE A 15 -24.91 9.99 11.90
CA ILE A 15 -24.43 9.11 13.00
C ILE A 15 -25.57 8.32 13.63
N HIS A 16 -26.63 9.00 14.07
CA HIS A 16 -27.81 8.37 14.65
C HIS A 16 -28.48 7.46 13.62
N ASP A 17 -28.97 6.30 14.07
CA ASP A 17 -29.57 5.21 13.29
C ASP A 17 -28.65 4.49 12.29
N GLN A 18 -27.35 4.81 12.27
CA GLN A 18 -26.32 4.01 11.59
C GLN A 18 -25.61 3.07 12.57
N PHE A 19 -25.06 3.64 13.65
CA PHE A 19 -24.32 2.88 14.68
C PHE A 19 -25.16 2.62 15.94
N HIS A 20 -26.07 3.53 16.27
CA HIS A 20 -26.93 3.46 17.46
C HIS A 20 -28.26 4.16 17.21
N SER A 21 -29.36 3.64 17.78
CA SER A 21 -30.69 4.26 17.71
C SER A 21 -31.17 4.58 19.13
N MET A 22 -30.90 5.78 19.63
CA MET A 22 -31.16 6.14 21.04
C MET A 22 -32.11 7.31 21.27
N TYR A 23 -32.44 8.08 20.24
CA TYR A 23 -33.17 9.34 20.39
C TYR A 23 -34.34 9.45 19.42
N HIS A 24 -35.38 10.17 19.86
CA HIS A 24 -36.45 10.63 19.00
C HIS A 24 -36.10 12.03 18.48
N ARG A 25 -35.74 12.14 17.19
CA ARG A 25 -35.20 13.37 16.57
C ARG A 25 -36.06 14.61 16.83
N PRO A 26 -37.40 14.60 16.64
CA PRO A 26 -38.23 15.79 16.86
C PRO A 26 -38.17 16.30 18.31
N SER A 27 -38.38 15.43 19.29
CA SER A 27 -38.39 15.85 20.71
C SER A 27 -37.00 16.25 21.18
N PHE A 28 -35.95 15.56 20.72
CA PHE A 28 -34.58 15.93 21.06
C PHE A 28 -34.19 17.29 20.49
N THR A 29 -34.56 17.57 19.24
CA THR A 29 -34.29 18.87 18.60
C THR A 29 -34.99 20.01 19.35
N GLU A 30 -36.23 19.79 19.78
CA GLU A 30 -36.97 20.74 20.63
C GLU A 30 -36.28 20.95 21.99
N ASP A 31 -35.82 19.88 22.62
CA ASP A 31 -35.09 19.96 23.89
C ASP A 31 -33.75 20.69 23.73
N VAL A 32 -33.07 20.60 22.58
CA VAL A 32 -31.85 21.39 22.30
C VAL A 32 -32.20 22.87 22.15
N ALA A 33 -33.27 23.19 21.43
CA ALA A 33 -33.73 24.57 21.23
C ALA A 33 -34.14 25.22 22.56
N GLN A 34 -34.72 24.44 23.47
CA GLN A 34 -35.18 24.88 24.80
C GLN A 34 -34.14 24.65 25.91
N GLU A 35 -32.90 24.30 25.56
CA GLU A 35 -31.76 24.08 26.47
C GLU A 35 -32.02 23.06 27.60
N ARG A 36 -32.84 22.04 27.33
CA ARG A 36 -33.17 20.95 28.25
C ARG A 36 -32.26 19.73 28.16
N VAL A 37 -31.51 19.58 27.07
CA VAL A 37 -30.61 18.42 26.90
C VAL A 37 -29.49 18.47 27.93
N PRO A 38 -29.24 17.38 28.69
CA PRO A 38 -28.12 17.30 29.62
C PRO A 38 -26.79 17.62 28.94
N LYS A 39 -25.95 18.43 29.60
CA LYS A 39 -24.70 18.91 29.02
C LYS A 39 -23.75 17.78 28.58
N ILE A 40 -23.71 16.68 29.34
CA ILE A 40 -22.92 15.49 28.98
C ILE A 40 -23.35 14.91 27.62
N ILE A 41 -24.64 14.79 27.37
CA ILE A 41 -25.18 14.28 26.09
C ILE A 41 -24.87 15.25 24.96
N LEU A 42 -25.11 16.54 25.18
CA LEU A 42 -24.90 17.56 24.15
C LEU A 42 -23.43 17.62 23.73
N LEU A 43 -22.50 17.56 24.68
CA LEU A 43 -21.06 17.55 24.40
C LEU A 43 -20.63 16.28 23.66
N ALA A 44 -21.09 15.11 24.08
CA ALA A 44 -20.77 13.85 23.40
C ALA A 44 -21.31 13.80 21.96
N ILE A 45 -22.53 14.31 21.73
CA ILE A 45 -23.10 14.45 20.37
C ILE A 45 -22.26 15.38 19.51
N ILE A 46 -21.87 16.54 20.04
CA ILE A 46 -21.04 17.50 19.31
C ILE A 46 -19.67 16.91 19.00
N ALA A 47 -19.06 16.19 19.94
CA ALA A 47 -17.77 15.53 19.73
C ALA A 47 -17.78 14.60 18.52
N LEU A 48 -18.88 13.88 18.34
CA LEU A 48 -19.09 12.99 17.20
C LEU A 48 -19.35 13.75 15.89
N SER A 49 -20.16 14.82 15.91
CA SER A 49 -20.70 15.44 14.69
C SER A 49 -19.90 16.62 14.12
N CYS A 50 -19.06 17.28 14.92
CA CYS A 50 -18.29 18.45 14.46
C CYS A 50 -17.32 18.16 13.31
N ARG A 51 -16.91 16.89 13.14
CA ARG A 51 -16.12 16.44 11.99
C ARG A 51 -16.80 16.66 10.65
N PHE A 52 -18.14 16.75 10.64
CA PHE A 52 -18.95 16.95 9.44
C PHE A 52 -19.34 18.42 9.21
N SER A 53 -19.00 19.34 10.12
CA SER A 53 -19.37 20.74 10.01
C SER A 53 -18.44 21.49 9.05
N ASN A 54 -19.03 22.30 8.18
CA ASN A 54 -18.30 23.26 7.34
C ASN A 54 -18.28 24.67 7.94
N ASN A 55 -18.63 24.80 9.23
CA ASN A 55 -18.66 26.10 9.89
C ASN A 55 -17.24 26.69 9.98
N PRO A 56 -17.03 27.99 9.67
CA PRO A 56 -15.70 28.61 9.67
C PRO A 56 -14.92 28.50 10.98
N VAL A 57 -15.60 28.29 12.12
CA VAL A 57 -14.95 28.07 13.42
C VAL A 57 -14.04 26.83 13.44
N TYR A 58 -14.25 25.90 12.51
CA TYR A 58 -13.47 24.67 12.36
C TYR A 58 -12.53 24.67 11.16
N ALA A 59 -12.41 25.79 10.43
CA ALA A 59 -11.63 25.85 9.17
C ALA A 59 -10.16 25.47 9.35
N GLU A 60 -9.57 25.84 10.49
CA GLU A 60 -8.16 25.61 10.84
C GLU A 60 -7.92 24.29 11.60
N LEU A 61 -8.96 23.48 11.81
CA LEU A 61 -8.87 22.21 12.53
C LEU A 61 -9.14 21.04 11.58
N ASP A 62 -8.27 20.02 11.62
CA ASP A 62 -8.51 18.77 10.92
C ASP A 62 -9.88 18.19 11.35
N PRO A 63 -10.73 17.74 10.41
CA PRO A 63 -12.01 17.12 10.72
C PRO A 63 -11.98 16.08 11.85
N ARG A 64 -10.90 15.30 11.97
CA ARG A 64 -10.75 14.25 12.98
C ARG A 64 -10.51 14.82 14.38
N ASP A 65 -9.85 15.97 14.50
CA ASP A 65 -9.45 16.56 15.78
C ASP A 65 -10.52 17.48 16.40
N ARG A 66 -11.51 17.92 15.59
CA ARG A 66 -12.55 18.90 16.00
C ARG A 66 -13.34 18.46 17.24
N GLY A 67 -13.45 17.16 17.48
CA GLY A 67 -14.28 16.58 18.53
C GLY A 67 -13.60 16.48 19.90
N GLU A 68 -12.28 16.58 19.96
CA GLU A 68 -11.51 16.12 21.12
C GLU A 68 -11.80 16.92 22.39
N GLY A 69 -11.88 18.25 22.27
CA GLY A 69 -12.22 19.12 23.39
C GLY A 69 -13.64 18.86 23.93
N PHE A 70 -14.59 18.51 23.05
CA PHE A 70 -15.97 18.21 23.45
C PHE A 70 -16.07 16.82 24.09
N ARG A 71 -15.33 15.82 23.56
CA ARG A 71 -15.20 14.49 24.17
C ARG A 71 -14.64 14.60 25.58
N ALA A 72 -13.49 15.28 25.74
CA ALA A 72 -12.87 15.49 27.05
C ALA A 72 -13.81 16.18 28.04
N ALA A 73 -14.51 17.22 27.59
CA ALA A 73 -15.48 17.94 28.42
C ALA A 73 -16.70 17.09 28.79
N SER A 74 -17.13 16.16 27.92
CA SER A 74 -18.20 15.21 28.20
C SER A 74 -17.76 14.17 29.23
N GLU A 75 -16.58 13.58 29.08
CA GLU A 75 -16.03 12.61 30.04
C GLU A 75 -15.82 13.20 31.42
N ALA A 76 -15.38 14.46 31.50
CA ALA A 76 -15.24 15.17 32.78
C ALA A 76 -16.58 15.31 33.54
N LEU A 77 -17.72 15.22 32.85
CA LEU A 77 -19.06 15.23 33.44
C LEU A 77 -19.61 13.83 33.74
N LEU A 78 -18.93 12.77 33.27
CA LEU A 78 -19.41 11.41 33.43
C LEU A 78 -19.28 10.97 34.90
N ASN A 79 -20.43 10.70 35.52
CA ASN A 79 -20.49 10.18 36.88
C ASN A 79 -21.06 8.76 36.87
N LEU A 80 -20.19 7.76 37.00
CA LEU A 80 -20.60 6.35 37.00
C LEU A 80 -21.44 5.92 38.21
N ARG A 81 -21.56 6.77 39.24
CA ARG A 81 -22.49 6.55 40.35
C ARG A 81 -23.92 6.96 40.03
N ASP A 82 -24.12 7.78 38.99
CA ASP A 82 -25.45 8.12 38.49
C ASP A 82 -25.92 7.05 37.51
N ILE A 83 -26.68 6.08 38.01
CA ILE A 83 -27.26 5.02 37.20
C ILE A 83 -28.57 5.56 36.59
N SER A 84 -28.47 6.17 35.41
CA SER A 84 -29.59 6.83 34.73
C SER A 84 -29.58 6.56 33.22
N PRO A 85 -30.72 6.70 32.52
CA PRO A 85 -30.76 6.63 31.05
C PRO A 85 -29.79 7.61 30.39
N VAL A 86 -29.58 8.79 30.99
CA VAL A 86 -28.65 9.81 30.52
C VAL A 86 -27.21 9.29 30.58
N THR A 87 -26.80 8.68 31.70
CA THR A 87 -25.45 8.11 31.82
C THR A 87 -25.24 6.95 30.85
N ILE A 88 -26.24 6.10 30.66
CA ILE A 88 -26.20 5.01 29.66
C ILE A 88 -25.96 5.57 28.26
N GLN A 89 -26.77 6.53 27.84
CA GLN A 89 -26.67 7.15 26.52
C GLN A 89 -25.34 7.89 26.34
N ALA A 90 -24.83 8.55 27.39
CA ALA A 90 -23.51 9.19 27.37
C ALA A 90 -22.38 8.17 27.16
N CYS A 91 -22.42 7.03 27.88
CA CYS A 91 -21.48 5.93 27.67
C CYS A 91 -21.56 5.41 26.23
N VAL A 92 -22.74 5.23 25.65
CA VAL A 92 -22.85 4.79 24.26
C VAL A 92 -22.26 5.82 23.28
N LEU A 93 -22.48 7.12 23.49
CA LEU A 93 -21.90 8.15 22.63
C LEU A 93 -20.38 8.24 22.75
N LEU A 94 -19.83 8.14 23.97
CA LEU A 94 -18.39 8.14 24.22
C LEU A 94 -17.73 6.87 23.67
N GLY A 95 -18.38 5.72 23.80
CA GLY A 95 -17.95 4.48 23.17
C GLY A 95 -17.92 4.59 21.63
N ALA A 96 -18.94 5.21 21.02
CA ALA A 96 -18.97 5.46 19.59
C ALA A 96 -17.85 6.41 19.14
N TYR A 97 -17.50 7.39 19.99
CA TYR A 97 -16.36 8.26 19.72
C TYR A 97 -15.05 7.47 19.76
N ALA A 98 -14.83 6.64 20.79
CA ALA A 98 -13.65 5.79 20.89
C ALA A 98 -13.51 4.83 19.68
N ALA A 99 -14.61 4.19 19.29
CA ALA A 99 -14.69 3.33 18.10
C ALA A 99 -14.25 4.06 16.83
N ALA A 100 -14.71 5.30 16.63
CA ALA A 100 -14.38 6.12 15.47
C ALA A 100 -12.89 6.56 15.41
N HIS A 101 -12.12 6.35 16.48
CA HIS A 101 -10.68 6.61 16.56
C HIS A 101 -9.86 5.32 16.70
N GLY A 102 -10.49 4.15 16.58
CA GLY A 102 -9.82 2.85 16.67
C GLY A 102 -9.42 2.44 18.08
N ASP A 103 -9.98 3.06 19.12
CA ASP A 103 -9.72 2.72 20.52
C ASP A 103 -10.72 1.67 21.03
N THR A 104 -10.47 0.42 20.63
CA THR A 104 -11.39 -0.71 20.87
C THR A 104 -11.51 -1.07 22.36
N ASP A 105 -10.47 -0.83 23.15
CA ASP A 105 -10.47 -1.13 24.59
C ASP A 105 -11.35 -0.11 25.34
N VAL A 106 -11.18 1.18 25.06
CA VAL A 106 -12.00 2.24 25.68
C VAL A 106 -13.46 2.17 25.22
N GLU A 107 -13.70 1.89 23.94
CA GLU A 107 -15.04 1.59 23.40
C GLU A 107 -15.73 0.50 24.24
N ASN A 108 -15.04 -0.64 24.44
CA ASN A 108 -15.61 -1.78 25.16
C ASN A 108 -15.93 -1.46 26.62
N VAL A 109 -15.09 -0.67 27.29
CA VAL A 109 -15.32 -0.24 28.68
C VAL A 109 -16.60 0.59 28.77
N PHE A 110 -16.80 1.56 27.88
CA PHE A 110 -17.99 2.40 27.87
C PHE A 110 -19.26 1.59 27.57
N TYR A 111 -19.25 0.73 26.55
CA TYR A 111 -20.40 -0.10 26.23
C TYR A 111 -20.71 -1.15 27.31
N SER A 112 -19.69 -1.75 27.93
CA SER A 112 -19.87 -2.65 29.07
C SER A 112 -20.51 -1.93 30.25
N THR A 113 -20.08 -0.69 30.51
CA THR A 113 -20.65 0.17 31.56
C THR A 113 -22.12 0.48 31.26
N ALA A 114 -22.45 0.86 30.02
CA ALA A 114 -23.83 1.08 29.58
C ALA A 114 -24.68 -0.19 29.75
N GLY A 115 -24.18 -1.36 29.35
CA GLY A 115 -24.84 -2.65 29.50
C GLY A 115 -25.16 -3.00 30.95
N ARG A 116 -24.20 -2.80 31.87
CA ARG A 116 -24.43 -3.01 33.30
C ARG A 116 -25.51 -2.08 33.85
N MET A 117 -25.49 -0.80 33.48
CA MET A 117 -26.51 0.16 33.91
C MET A 117 -27.90 -0.17 33.33
N CYS A 118 -27.98 -0.58 32.06
CA CYS A 118 -29.23 -1.05 31.44
C CYS A 118 -29.87 -2.20 32.23
N LEU A 119 -29.06 -3.19 32.64
CA LEU A 119 -29.51 -4.33 33.41
C LEU A 119 -29.94 -3.94 34.83
N VAL A 120 -29.18 -3.08 35.51
CA VAL A 120 -29.51 -2.61 36.86
C VAL A 120 -30.82 -1.83 36.88
N LEU A 121 -31.10 -1.03 35.85
CA LEU A 121 -32.33 -0.23 35.78
C LEU A 121 -33.55 -1.01 35.33
N ASP A 122 -33.38 -2.23 34.78
CA ASP A 122 -34.41 -2.88 33.98
C ASP A 122 -35.01 -1.88 32.97
N LEU A 123 -34.11 -1.26 32.19
CA LEU A 123 -34.39 -0.04 31.41
C LEU A 123 -35.70 -0.10 30.60
N PRO A 124 -36.07 -1.21 29.93
CA PRO A 124 -37.33 -1.30 29.17
C PRO A 124 -38.61 -1.29 30.02
N ASN A 125 -38.51 -1.70 31.29
CA ASN A 125 -39.64 -1.85 32.20
C ASN A 125 -39.70 -0.77 33.30
N ARG A 126 -38.71 0.12 33.38
CA ARG A 126 -38.70 1.21 34.36
C ARG A 126 -39.97 2.08 34.23
N PRO A 127 -40.48 2.66 35.33
CA PRO A 127 -41.57 3.63 35.27
C PRO A 127 -41.20 4.82 34.37
N VAL A 128 -42.10 5.19 33.47
CA VAL A 128 -41.96 6.30 32.51
C VAL A 128 -43.17 7.21 32.54
N THR A 129 -42.97 8.44 32.10
CA THR A 129 -43.99 9.49 32.08
C THR A 129 -44.77 9.57 30.77
N SER A 130 -44.22 9.00 29.69
CA SER A 130 -44.86 8.97 28.36
C SER A 130 -44.56 7.67 27.61
N LEU A 131 -45.39 7.36 26.62
CA LEU A 131 -45.13 6.23 25.71
C LEU A 131 -43.88 6.47 24.85
N LEU A 132 -43.57 7.73 24.54
CA LEU A 132 -42.35 8.11 23.83
C LEU A 132 -41.09 7.78 24.64
N GLU A 133 -41.09 8.11 25.94
CA GLU A 133 -40.00 7.74 26.85
C GLU A 133 -39.84 6.22 26.95
N ARG A 134 -40.94 5.47 26.94
CA ARG A 134 -40.91 3.99 26.91
C ARG A 134 -40.19 3.48 25.67
N GLU A 135 -40.56 3.99 24.50
CA GLU A 135 -40.00 3.55 23.22
C GLU A 135 -38.51 3.93 23.10
N VAL A 136 -38.13 5.12 23.57
CA VAL A 136 -36.71 5.52 23.67
C VAL A 136 -35.93 4.54 24.56
N ASN A 137 -36.47 4.15 25.72
CA ASN A 137 -35.82 3.17 26.60
C ASN A 137 -35.65 1.80 25.91
N ILE A 138 -36.65 1.33 25.16
CA ILE A 138 -36.59 0.09 24.38
C ILE A 138 -35.50 0.17 23.30
N ARG A 139 -35.42 1.30 22.58
CA ARG A 139 -34.41 1.52 21.53
C ARG A 139 -32.99 1.63 22.09
N VAL A 140 -32.82 2.28 23.24
CA VAL A 140 -31.52 2.30 23.97
C VAL A 140 -31.13 0.89 24.40
N TRP A 141 -32.05 0.11 24.96
CA TRP A 141 -31.79 -1.28 25.34
C TRP A 141 -31.28 -2.12 24.16
N TRP A 142 -31.98 -2.06 23.02
CA TRP A 142 -31.60 -2.82 21.83
C TRP A 142 -30.32 -2.31 21.18
N THR A 143 -30.07 -1.00 21.22
CA THR A 143 -28.76 -0.43 20.83
C THR A 143 -27.65 -1.06 21.64
N VAL A 144 -27.78 -1.08 22.98
CA VAL A 144 -26.74 -1.63 23.87
C VAL A 144 -26.57 -3.14 23.63
N CYS A 145 -27.64 -3.88 23.36
CA CYS A 145 -27.54 -5.28 22.93
C CYS A 145 -26.72 -5.46 21.65
N MET A 146 -26.93 -4.60 20.64
CA MET A 146 -26.25 -4.72 19.34
C MET A 146 -24.77 -4.34 19.45
N VAL A 147 -24.44 -3.22 20.11
CA VAL A 147 -23.04 -2.75 20.21
C VAL A 147 -22.18 -3.69 21.06
N ASP A 148 -22.77 -4.34 22.08
CA ASP A 148 -22.06 -5.34 22.89
C ASP A 148 -21.67 -6.59 22.08
N VAL A 149 -22.40 -6.93 21.00
CA VAL A 149 -22.05 -8.06 20.13
C VAL A 149 -20.71 -7.85 19.45
N TRP A 150 -20.54 -6.75 18.73
CA TRP A 150 -19.28 -6.51 18.01
C TRP A 150 -18.16 -6.06 18.94
N SER A 151 -18.47 -5.23 19.94
CA SER A 151 -17.43 -4.62 20.78
C SER A 151 -16.75 -5.67 21.66
N SER A 152 -17.55 -6.55 22.30
CA SER A 152 -16.98 -7.64 23.10
C SER A 152 -16.27 -8.68 22.24
N ALA A 153 -16.70 -8.88 20.99
CA ALA A 153 -16.00 -9.75 20.05
C ALA A 153 -14.64 -9.19 19.64
N ALA A 154 -14.54 -7.88 19.36
CA ALA A 154 -13.32 -7.21 18.91
C ALA A 154 -12.18 -7.35 19.93
N VAL A 155 -12.47 -7.20 21.23
CA VAL A 155 -11.47 -7.33 22.31
C VAL A 155 -11.47 -8.71 22.99
N LYS A 156 -12.20 -9.69 22.44
CA LYS A 156 -12.26 -11.09 22.91
C LYS A 156 -12.70 -11.26 24.38
N VAL A 157 -13.64 -10.44 24.85
CA VAL A 157 -14.22 -10.54 26.20
C VAL A 157 -15.65 -11.10 26.17
N PRO A 158 -16.16 -11.63 27.29
CA PRO A 158 -17.56 -12.03 27.38
C PRO A 158 -18.51 -10.83 27.27
N ARG A 159 -19.61 -11.03 26.54
CA ARG A 159 -20.71 -10.06 26.47
C ARG A 159 -21.37 -9.85 27.82
N ILE A 160 -21.95 -8.67 27.98
CA ILE A 160 -22.71 -8.26 29.17
C ILE A 160 -24.21 -8.48 28.97
N MET A 161 -24.72 -8.18 27.78
CA MET A 161 -26.14 -8.21 27.45
C MET A 161 -26.62 -9.64 27.16
N PRO A 162 -27.86 -9.98 27.53
CA PRO A 162 -28.38 -11.33 27.36
C PRO A 162 -28.60 -11.70 25.89
N LEU A 163 -28.30 -12.96 25.56
CA LEU A 163 -28.51 -13.54 24.24
C LEU A 163 -30.00 -13.57 23.83
N HIS A 164 -30.86 -13.93 24.79
CA HIS A 164 -32.30 -13.98 24.62
C HIS A 164 -32.92 -12.93 25.54
N SER A 165 -33.57 -11.93 24.94
CA SER A 165 -34.31 -10.90 25.67
C SER A 165 -35.81 -11.07 25.42
N THR A 166 -36.59 -10.97 26.48
CA THR A 166 -38.07 -10.97 26.44
C THR A 166 -38.65 -9.58 26.15
N VAL A 167 -37.78 -8.58 25.99
CA VAL A 167 -38.16 -7.20 25.66
C VAL A 167 -38.77 -7.18 24.26
N SER A 168 -39.86 -6.42 24.09
CA SER A 168 -40.49 -6.26 22.78
C SER A 168 -39.56 -5.55 21.80
N PHE A 169 -39.68 -5.89 20.51
CA PHE A 169 -38.98 -5.14 19.47
C PHE A 169 -39.49 -3.69 19.39
N PRO A 170 -38.65 -2.74 18.93
CA PRO A 170 -39.04 -1.35 18.70
C PRO A 170 -40.23 -1.25 17.73
N ILE A 171 -41.03 -0.19 17.86
CA ILE A 171 -42.06 0.14 16.86
C ILE A 171 -41.42 0.68 15.57
N ASP A 172 -42.18 0.70 14.49
CA ASP A 172 -41.75 1.19 13.17
C ASP A 172 -41.24 2.64 13.21
N GLU A 173 -40.23 2.94 12.39
CA GLU A 173 -39.55 4.24 12.35
C GLU A 173 -40.50 5.39 11.97
N ILE A 174 -41.46 5.13 11.08
CA ILE A 174 -42.42 6.14 10.61
C ILE A 174 -43.37 6.57 11.74
N PRO A 175 -44.14 5.68 12.40
CA PRO A 175 -44.98 6.08 13.52
C PRO A 175 -44.15 6.61 14.67
N PHE A 176 -42.96 6.06 14.95
CA PHE A 176 -42.05 6.60 15.97
C PHE A 176 -41.71 8.06 15.70
N SER A 177 -41.30 8.41 14.47
CA SER A 177 -40.95 9.79 14.09
C SER A 177 -42.12 10.78 14.17
N SER A 178 -43.36 10.28 14.18
CA SER A 178 -44.58 11.07 14.29
C SER A 178 -45.11 11.22 15.71
N MET A 179 -44.47 10.59 16.71
CA MET A 179 -44.89 10.66 18.10
C MET A 179 -44.68 12.06 18.68
N SER A 180 -45.61 12.49 19.54
CA SER A 180 -45.47 13.71 20.34
C SER A 180 -45.32 13.38 21.84
N ALA A 181 -44.87 14.34 22.63
CA ALA A 181 -44.72 14.17 24.08
C ALA A 181 -46.07 13.89 24.80
N ASP A 182 -47.18 14.37 24.25
CA ASP A 182 -48.55 14.25 24.79
C ASP A 182 -49.31 12.99 24.31
N PHE A 183 -48.62 12.06 23.64
CA PHE A 183 -49.25 10.94 22.94
C PHE A 183 -49.90 9.94 23.91
N THR A 184 -51.25 9.97 23.99
CA THR A 184 -52.08 9.12 24.86
C THR A 184 -53.04 8.25 24.03
N SER A 185 -52.49 7.20 23.42
CA SER A 185 -53.12 6.01 22.80
C SER A 185 -54.19 6.17 21.70
N ASN A 186 -53.91 5.55 20.54
CA ASN A 186 -54.77 4.53 19.86
C ASN A 186 -54.17 3.99 18.53
N PHE A 187 -52.94 4.38 18.15
CA PHE A 187 -52.31 3.90 16.92
C PHE A 187 -51.79 2.44 16.97
N ILE A 188 -51.63 1.87 18.17
CA ILE A 188 -51.07 0.51 18.35
C ILE A 188 -52.07 -0.59 17.91
N ASN A 189 -53.33 -0.26 17.65
CA ASN A 189 -54.38 -1.24 17.35
C ASN A 189 -54.68 -1.47 15.85
N ASN A 190 -53.88 -0.95 14.91
CA ASN A 190 -54.02 -1.31 13.49
C ASN A 190 -52.78 -2.10 13.00
N PRO A 191 -52.74 -3.43 13.22
CA PRO A 191 -51.60 -4.28 12.87
C PRO A 191 -51.47 -4.55 11.36
N THR A 192 -52.27 -3.92 10.49
CA THR A 192 -52.38 -4.25 9.06
C THR A 192 -51.59 -3.33 8.12
N THR A 193 -50.78 -2.39 8.61
CA THR A 193 -50.08 -1.42 7.73
C THR A 193 -48.57 -1.26 7.91
N TYR A 194 -47.93 -1.92 8.87
CA TYR A 194 -46.48 -1.75 9.13
C TYR A 194 -45.85 -3.10 9.46
N GLU A 195 -45.37 -3.82 8.43
CA GLU A 195 -45.09 -5.25 8.53
C GLU A 195 -43.63 -5.62 8.86
N SER A 196 -42.67 -4.68 8.92
CA SER A 196 -41.46 -4.85 9.78
C SER A 196 -40.62 -3.56 9.91
N PRO A 197 -40.28 -3.10 11.13
CA PRO A 197 -39.38 -1.96 11.34
C PRO A 197 -37.93 -2.25 10.88
N ILE A 198 -37.23 -1.27 10.31
CA ILE A 198 -35.81 -1.44 9.91
C ILE A 198 -34.95 -1.80 11.12
N LEU A 199 -35.14 -1.14 12.26
CA LEU A 199 -34.37 -1.41 13.48
C LEU A 199 -34.63 -2.83 14.00
N THR A 200 -35.87 -3.30 13.89
CA THR A 200 -36.22 -4.68 14.26
C THR A 200 -35.46 -5.68 13.42
N GLU A 201 -35.35 -5.43 12.11
CA GLU A 201 -34.58 -6.28 11.22
C GLU A 201 -33.07 -6.19 11.48
N MET A 202 -32.53 -5.01 11.81
CA MET A 202 -31.14 -4.87 12.26
C MET A 202 -30.86 -5.71 13.51
N ILE A 203 -31.78 -5.71 14.49
CA ILE A 203 -31.64 -6.50 15.72
C ILE A 203 -31.65 -8.00 15.40
N LYS A 204 -32.55 -8.46 14.53
CA LYS A 204 -32.61 -9.87 14.10
C LYS A 204 -31.33 -10.28 13.38
N LEU A 205 -30.85 -9.45 12.45
CA LEU A 205 -29.64 -9.69 11.69
C LEU A 205 -28.38 -9.68 12.58
N ASN A 206 -28.31 -8.80 13.58
CA ASN A 206 -27.23 -8.76 14.58
C ASN A 206 -27.18 -10.04 15.44
N ARG A 207 -28.29 -10.75 15.66
CA ARG A 207 -28.27 -12.08 16.29
C ARG A 207 -27.61 -13.12 15.40
N ILE A 208 -27.77 -13.02 14.08
CA ILE A 208 -27.07 -13.89 13.13
C ILE A 208 -25.56 -13.57 13.14
N LEU A 209 -25.17 -12.28 13.17
CA LEU A 209 -23.78 -11.87 13.33
C LEU A 209 -23.13 -12.53 14.55
N LEU A 210 -23.79 -12.55 15.69
CA LEU A 210 -23.25 -13.23 16.86
C LEU A 210 -22.95 -14.70 16.56
N GLN A 211 -23.89 -15.42 15.93
CA GLN A 211 -23.67 -16.83 15.62
C GLN A 211 -22.49 -17.01 14.66
N VAL A 212 -22.31 -16.09 13.71
CA VAL A 212 -21.14 -16.04 12.82
C VAL A 212 -19.85 -15.80 13.61
N ILE A 213 -19.85 -14.86 14.57
CA ILE A 213 -18.69 -14.59 15.43
C ILE A 213 -18.35 -15.81 16.30
N ASP A 214 -19.34 -16.42 16.94
CA ASP A 214 -19.15 -17.59 17.79
C ASP A 214 -18.66 -18.79 16.97
N PHE A 215 -19.20 -18.98 15.76
CA PHE A 215 -18.72 -20.00 14.83
C PHE A 215 -17.29 -19.76 14.39
N ASN A 216 -16.93 -18.54 13.96
CA ASN A 216 -15.55 -18.19 13.60
C ASN A 216 -14.58 -18.38 14.78
N ARG A 217 -15.00 -18.02 15.99
CA ARG A 217 -14.21 -18.28 17.21
C ARG A 217 -13.98 -19.78 17.40
N ARG A 218 -15.01 -20.60 17.21
CA ARG A 218 -14.91 -22.07 17.30
C ARG A 218 -14.04 -22.65 16.21
N CYS A 219 -14.13 -22.17 14.97
CA CYS A 219 -13.24 -22.60 13.90
C CYS A 219 -11.77 -22.41 14.26
N VAL A 220 -11.43 -21.29 14.90
CA VAL A 220 -10.06 -21.04 15.37
C VAL A 220 -9.72 -21.86 16.62
N SER A 221 -10.60 -21.91 17.63
CA SER A 221 -10.28 -22.57 18.91
C SER A 221 -10.31 -24.10 18.82
N GLU A 222 -11.25 -24.65 18.06
CA GLU A 222 -11.47 -26.09 17.88
C GLU A 222 -10.78 -26.62 16.60
N HIS A 223 -10.18 -25.74 15.78
CA HIS A 223 -9.54 -26.08 14.50
C HIS A 223 -10.49 -26.84 13.56
N LEU A 224 -11.71 -26.31 13.38
CA LEU A 224 -12.73 -26.96 12.54
C LEU A 224 -12.30 -26.96 11.07
N ASP A 225 -12.30 -28.13 10.43
CA ASP A 225 -11.99 -28.32 9.01
C ASP A 225 -13.03 -29.24 8.33
N GLY A 226 -12.87 -29.44 7.02
CA GLY A 226 -13.67 -30.37 6.20
C GLY A 226 -15.19 -30.20 6.38
N GLU A 227 -15.88 -31.32 6.63
CA GLU A 227 -17.35 -31.39 6.72
C GLU A 227 -17.92 -30.54 7.87
N ALA A 228 -17.21 -30.41 9.00
CA ALA A 228 -17.67 -29.65 10.15
C ALA A 228 -17.67 -28.14 9.88
N LEU A 229 -16.60 -27.64 9.23
CA LEU A 229 -16.51 -26.25 8.77
C LEU A 229 -17.58 -25.96 7.71
N GLU A 230 -17.69 -26.81 6.68
CA GLU A 230 -18.65 -26.64 5.60
C GLU A 230 -20.12 -26.68 6.07
N SER A 231 -20.44 -27.60 6.97
CA SER A 231 -21.79 -27.73 7.54
C SER A 231 -22.18 -26.50 8.37
N GLY A 232 -21.24 -25.97 9.16
CA GLY A 232 -21.45 -24.74 9.93
C GLY A 232 -21.67 -23.52 9.05
N VAL A 233 -20.87 -23.37 7.99
CA VAL A 233 -21.04 -22.28 7.01
C VAL A 233 -22.36 -22.42 6.26
N LYS A 234 -22.71 -23.62 5.78
CA LYS A 234 -24.02 -23.90 5.15
C LYS A 234 -25.18 -23.51 6.06
N SER A 235 -25.11 -23.89 7.33
CA SER A 235 -26.16 -23.60 8.31
C SER A 235 -26.35 -22.10 8.49
N LEU A 236 -25.27 -21.34 8.69
CA LEU A 236 -25.35 -19.90 8.93
C LEU A 236 -25.66 -19.10 7.66
N SER A 237 -25.19 -19.55 6.50
CA SER A 237 -25.62 -19.03 5.21
C SER A 237 -27.12 -19.21 5.01
N ARG A 238 -27.67 -20.38 5.39
CA ARG A 238 -29.12 -20.60 5.32
C ARG A 238 -29.90 -19.69 6.27
N GLU A 239 -29.40 -19.40 7.47
CA GLU A 239 -30.01 -18.42 8.38
C GLU A 239 -30.05 -17.01 7.78
N LEU A 240 -28.95 -16.57 7.15
CA LEU A 240 -28.91 -15.28 6.42
C LEU A 240 -29.90 -15.27 5.24
N SER A 241 -30.01 -16.35 4.48
CA SER A 241 -31.00 -16.48 3.39
C SER A 241 -32.43 -16.48 3.91
N ILE A 242 -32.73 -17.20 5.00
CA ILE A 242 -34.06 -17.23 5.62
C ILE A 242 -34.45 -15.83 6.07
N TRP A 243 -33.53 -15.09 6.69
CA TRP A 243 -33.77 -13.71 7.08
C TRP A 243 -34.13 -12.86 5.85
N LEU A 244 -33.33 -12.90 4.77
CA LEU A 244 -33.57 -12.15 3.54
C LEU A 244 -34.91 -12.53 2.87
N GLU A 245 -35.22 -13.82 2.80
CA GLU A 245 -36.47 -14.37 2.25
C GLU A 245 -37.70 -13.93 3.05
N SER A 246 -37.53 -13.77 4.37
CA SER A 246 -38.61 -13.38 5.30
C SER A 246 -38.94 -11.89 5.27
N LEU A 247 -38.11 -11.06 4.63
CA LEU A 247 -38.36 -9.62 4.56
C LEU A 247 -39.62 -9.30 3.73
N PRO A 248 -40.49 -8.39 4.23
CA PRO A 248 -41.60 -7.87 3.45
C PRO A 248 -41.13 -7.29 2.11
N HIS A 249 -41.99 -7.34 1.08
CA HIS A 249 -41.61 -6.88 -0.27
C HIS A 249 -41.10 -5.43 -0.30
N HIS A 250 -41.66 -4.55 0.54
CA HIS A 250 -41.28 -3.14 0.62
C HIS A 250 -39.94 -2.90 1.37
N MET A 251 -39.37 -3.93 2.00
CA MET A 251 -38.09 -3.86 2.69
C MET A 251 -36.93 -4.48 1.89
N ARG A 252 -37.21 -5.14 0.77
CA ARG A 252 -36.18 -5.78 -0.06
C ARG A 252 -35.25 -4.74 -0.69
N ASP A 253 -33.98 -5.06 -0.87
CA ASP A 253 -33.00 -4.19 -1.52
C ASP A 253 -33.31 -4.00 -3.01
N THR A 254 -34.15 -3.02 -3.30
CA THR A 254 -34.50 -2.58 -4.66
C THR A 254 -34.34 -1.06 -4.76
N PRO A 255 -34.05 -0.54 -5.96
CA PRO A 255 -33.94 0.90 -6.19
C PRO A 255 -35.17 1.67 -5.69
N GLU A 256 -36.36 1.13 -5.92
CA GLU A 256 -37.64 1.75 -5.57
C GLU A 256 -37.84 1.80 -4.05
N ASN A 257 -37.52 0.71 -3.35
CA ASN A 257 -37.64 0.64 -1.90
C ASN A 257 -36.60 1.56 -1.22
N PHE A 258 -35.36 1.55 -1.70
CA PHE A 258 -34.31 2.46 -1.23
C PHE A 258 -34.74 3.93 -1.36
N GLN A 259 -35.22 4.32 -2.55
CA GLN A 259 -35.71 5.68 -2.79
C GLN A 259 -36.91 6.01 -1.88
N TRP A 260 -37.84 5.07 -1.69
CA TRP A 260 -39.01 5.28 -0.83
C TRP A 260 -38.64 5.59 0.63
N PHE A 261 -37.65 4.88 1.19
CA PHE A 261 -37.11 5.16 2.51
C PHE A 261 -36.27 6.45 2.53
N ALA A 262 -35.48 6.71 1.48
CA ALA A 262 -34.68 7.93 1.36
C ALA A 262 -35.55 9.20 1.37
N ASP A 263 -36.67 9.20 0.62
CA ASP A 263 -37.65 10.29 0.58
C ASP A 263 -38.27 10.60 1.94
N ARG A 264 -38.20 9.65 2.89
CA ARG A 264 -38.73 9.75 4.26
C ARG A 264 -37.65 9.97 5.32
N GLY A 265 -36.39 10.11 4.90
CA GLY A 265 -35.26 10.33 5.80
C GLY A 265 -34.63 9.05 6.37
N PHE A 266 -35.04 7.88 5.92
CA PHE A 266 -34.57 6.57 6.43
C PHE A 266 -33.66 5.81 5.46
N GLY A 267 -33.31 6.39 4.31
CA GLY A 267 -32.46 5.71 3.30
C GLY A 267 -31.09 5.28 3.83
N ARG A 268 -30.50 6.04 4.76
CA ARG A 268 -29.22 5.67 5.40
C ARG A 268 -29.34 4.48 6.33
N MET A 269 -30.44 4.41 7.08
CA MET A 269 -30.76 3.29 7.96
C MET A 269 -31.03 2.03 7.12
N PHE A 270 -31.74 2.17 6.01
CA PHE A 270 -31.95 1.11 5.04
C PHE A 270 -30.63 0.60 4.42
N ALA A 271 -29.72 1.50 4.03
CA ALA A 271 -28.39 1.13 3.56
C ALA A 271 -27.59 0.38 4.64
N ALA A 272 -27.62 0.86 5.88
CA ALA A 272 -26.90 0.24 6.99
C ALA A 272 -27.38 -1.21 7.25
N LEU A 273 -28.68 -1.49 7.10
CA LEU A 273 -29.24 -2.85 7.22
C LEU A 273 -28.57 -3.81 6.22
N TYR A 274 -28.52 -3.42 4.94
CA TYR A 274 -27.97 -4.26 3.88
C TYR A 274 -26.44 -4.33 3.88
N LEU A 275 -25.75 -3.24 4.23
CA LEU A 275 -24.31 -3.28 4.49
C LEU A 275 -23.98 -4.29 5.60
N GLY A 276 -24.76 -4.33 6.67
CA GLY A 276 -24.66 -5.36 7.70
C GLY A 276 -24.84 -6.76 7.13
N TYR A 277 -25.89 -6.99 6.33
CA TYR A 277 -26.17 -8.30 5.74
C TYR A 277 -25.00 -8.82 4.89
N TYR A 278 -24.49 -8.00 3.98
CA TYR A 278 -23.38 -8.38 3.12
C TYR A 278 -22.08 -8.58 3.91
N HIS A 279 -21.80 -7.69 4.87
CA HIS A 279 -20.62 -7.80 5.72
C HIS A 279 -20.63 -9.10 6.54
N TYR A 280 -21.78 -9.52 7.07
CA TYR A 280 -21.88 -10.74 7.88
C TYR A 280 -21.69 -12.00 7.02
N GLY A 281 -22.17 -11.98 5.78
CA GLY A 281 -21.87 -13.02 4.79
C GLY A 281 -20.37 -13.12 4.46
N GLN A 282 -19.69 -11.98 4.33
CA GLN A 282 -18.23 -11.95 4.14
C GLN A 282 -17.48 -12.51 5.36
N LEU A 283 -17.85 -12.08 6.57
CA LEU A 283 -17.25 -12.59 7.81
C LEU A 283 -17.41 -14.10 7.97
N LEU A 284 -18.57 -14.64 7.58
CA LEU A 284 -18.82 -16.08 7.62
C LEU A 284 -17.93 -16.86 6.65
N ASN A 285 -17.67 -16.31 5.46
CA ASN A 285 -16.88 -16.96 4.42
C ASN A 285 -15.38 -16.60 4.45
N TYR A 286 -14.95 -15.82 5.45
CA TYR A 286 -13.57 -15.34 5.57
C TYR A 286 -12.52 -16.45 5.49
N GLN A 287 -12.86 -17.63 6.02
CA GLN A 287 -11.99 -18.80 6.07
C GLN A 287 -11.69 -19.43 4.69
N PHE A 288 -12.43 -19.03 3.64
CA PHE A 288 -12.26 -19.51 2.27
C PHE A 288 -11.61 -18.49 1.34
N LEU A 289 -11.26 -17.30 1.82
CA LEU A 289 -10.68 -16.21 1.00
C LEU A 289 -9.22 -16.47 0.58
N GLY A 290 -8.63 -17.63 0.92
CA GLY A 290 -7.26 -18.00 0.57
C GLY A 290 -7.03 -19.49 0.24
N ALA A 291 -8.08 -20.28 -0.02
CA ALA A 291 -7.92 -21.71 -0.34
C ALA A 291 -7.90 -21.97 -1.86
N ASP A 292 -6.76 -22.44 -2.38
CA ASP A 292 -6.54 -22.89 -3.78
C ASP A 292 -7.38 -24.12 -4.21
N SER A 293 -8.33 -24.58 -3.39
CA SER A 293 -9.17 -25.73 -3.71
C SER A 293 -10.37 -25.31 -4.59
N ILE A 294 -10.15 -25.36 -5.91
CA ILE A 294 -11.13 -25.20 -7.01
C ILE A 294 -12.35 -26.17 -6.92
N SER A 295 -12.41 -27.06 -5.93
CA SER A 295 -13.49 -28.05 -5.79
C SER A 295 -14.62 -27.64 -4.84
N THR A 296 -14.40 -26.74 -3.87
CA THR A 296 -15.39 -26.43 -2.82
C THR A 296 -15.83 -24.98 -2.82
N SER A 297 -14.99 -24.05 -3.27
CA SER A 297 -15.34 -22.62 -3.38
C SER A 297 -16.42 -22.32 -4.42
N THR A 298 -16.51 -23.14 -5.47
CA THR A 298 -17.45 -22.96 -6.59
C THR A 298 -18.92 -23.25 -6.22
N LEU A 299 -19.16 -23.98 -5.13
CA LEU A 299 -20.52 -24.29 -4.64
C LEU A 299 -21.05 -23.26 -3.63
N TYR A 300 -20.18 -22.49 -2.97
CA TYR A 300 -20.58 -21.49 -1.97
C TYR A 300 -20.53 -20.04 -2.47
N ALA A 301 -19.68 -19.75 -3.47
CA ALA A 301 -19.67 -18.47 -4.16
C ALA A 301 -20.91 -18.27 -5.07
N ALA A 302 -21.63 -19.33 -5.41
CA ALA A 302 -22.82 -19.27 -6.27
C ALA A 302 -24.09 -18.81 -5.53
N ASP A 303 -24.19 -19.06 -4.21
CA ASP A 303 -25.40 -18.74 -3.43
C ASP A 303 -25.38 -17.33 -2.81
N PHE A 304 -24.21 -16.72 -2.67
CA PHE A 304 -24.08 -15.29 -2.38
C PHE A 304 -23.63 -14.59 -3.66
N GLN A 305 -24.60 -14.24 -4.50
CA GLN A 305 -24.41 -13.14 -5.43
C GLN A 305 -24.04 -11.92 -4.59
N PHE A 306 -22.75 -11.61 -4.52
CA PHE A 306 -22.31 -10.25 -4.28
C PHE A 306 -23.19 -9.36 -5.15
N ALA A 307 -23.85 -8.37 -4.53
CA ALA A 307 -24.66 -7.42 -5.26
C ALA A 307 -23.88 -6.97 -6.50
N PRO A 308 -24.41 -7.14 -7.73
CA PRO A 308 -23.74 -6.68 -8.94
C PRO A 308 -23.59 -5.15 -9.02
N HIS A 309 -23.88 -4.45 -7.93
CA HIS A 309 -23.86 -3.00 -7.76
C HIS A 309 -22.65 -2.49 -6.95
N MET A 310 -21.72 -3.38 -6.54
CA MET A 310 -20.50 -2.99 -5.83
C MET A 310 -19.21 -3.50 -6.49
N GLU A 311 -19.28 -3.89 -7.77
CA GLU A 311 -18.11 -3.90 -8.65
C GLU A 311 -17.73 -2.45 -8.96
N LEU A 312 -16.61 -1.98 -8.42
CA LEU A 312 -15.95 -0.75 -8.86
C LEU A 312 -15.27 -0.97 -10.23
N GLU A 313 -16.02 -1.49 -11.21
CA GLU A 313 -15.68 -1.28 -12.60
C GLU A 313 -16.42 -0.02 -13.09
N PRO A 314 -15.75 0.88 -13.85
CA PRO A 314 -16.44 2.00 -14.47
C PRO A 314 -17.35 1.47 -15.57
N ARG A 315 -18.58 1.10 -15.22
CA ARG A 315 -19.65 0.93 -16.21
C ARG A 315 -20.18 2.32 -16.54
N ASP A 316 -19.74 2.85 -17.67
CA ASP A 316 -20.33 4.06 -18.26
C ASP A 316 -21.87 3.87 -18.35
N ASN A 317 -22.62 4.76 -17.68
CA ASN A 317 -24.10 4.85 -17.63
C ASN A 317 -24.87 3.96 -16.62
N ASP A 318 -24.45 3.86 -15.35
CA ASP A 318 -25.32 3.37 -14.27
C ASP A 318 -26.20 4.49 -13.67
N PRO A 319 -27.55 4.41 -13.76
CA PRO A 319 -28.47 5.38 -13.14
C PRO A 319 -28.36 5.48 -11.61
N HIS A 320 -27.85 4.44 -10.92
CA HIS A 320 -27.68 4.43 -9.46
C HIS A 320 -26.56 5.35 -8.97
N TYR A 321 -25.45 5.41 -9.72
CA TYR A 321 -24.32 6.29 -9.39
C TYR A 321 -24.67 7.76 -9.65
N GLU A 322 -25.41 8.03 -10.73
CA GLU A 322 -25.94 9.36 -11.05
C GLU A 322 -27.02 9.82 -10.05
N ALA A 323 -27.86 8.93 -9.51
CA ALA A 323 -28.83 9.27 -8.47
C ALA A 323 -28.17 9.63 -7.12
N LEU A 324 -27.12 8.89 -6.73
CA LEU A 324 -26.32 9.18 -5.53
C LEU A 324 -25.53 10.50 -5.67
N LEU A 325 -24.98 10.79 -6.85
CA LEU A 325 -24.34 12.08 -7.17
C LEU A 325 -25.35 13.24 -7.26
N ALA A 326 -26.54 13.01 -7.80
CA ALA A 326 -27.61 14.01 -7.92
C ALA A 326 -28.20 14.41 -6.56
N LEU A 327 -28.32 13.48 -5.61
CA LEU A 327 -28.77 13.76 -4.23
C LEU A 327 -27.72 14.49 -3.39
N SER A 328 -26.42 14.34 -3.68
CA SER A 328 -25.37 15.17 -3.06
C SER A 328 -25.39 16.64 -3.51
N LYS A 329 -26.12 16.96 -4.59
CA LYS A 329 -26.14 18.28 -5.24
C LYS A 329 -27.43 19.09 -5.04
N GLN A 330 -28.39 18.64 -4.25
CA GLN A 330 -29.65 19.37 -4.02
C GLN A 330 -29.75 20.01 -2.63
N SER A 331 -29.39 21.31 -2.53
CA SER A 331 -30.16 22.40 -1.88
C SER A 331 -29.33 23.73 -1.89
N PRO A 332 -29.95 24.93 -1.91
CA PRO A 332 -30.14 25.69 -3.14
C PRO A 332 -29.23 26.93 -3.31
N SER A 333 -28.98 27.23 -4.59
CA SER A 333 -28.80 28.56 -5.21
C SER A 333 -27.81 29.56 -4.59
N SER A 334 -26.67 29.79 -5.26
CA SER A 334 -26.55 30.87 -6.25
C SER A 334 -25.09 31.04 -6.73
N CYS A 335 -24.96 31.67 -7.90
CA CYS A 335 -23.74 32.08 -8.61
C CYS A 335 -23.08 31.04 -9.54
N SER A 336 -23.63 31.08 -10.76
CA SER A 336 -23.00 30.78 -12.04
C SER A 336 -21.53 31.21 -12.15
N SER A 337 -20.67 30.26 -12.54
CA SER A 337 -19.46 30.50 -13.33
C SER A 337 -19.05 29.19 -14.01
N ASN A 338 -18.79 29.26 -15.31
CA ASN A 338 -18.46 28.16 -16.20
C ASN A 338 -17.30 27.30 -15.65
N ILE A 339 -17.51 26.00 -15.46
CA ILE A 339 -16.43 25.03 -15.25
C ILE A 339 -16.39 24.10 -16.46
N ILE A 340 -15.28 24.22 -17.18
CA ILE A 340 -14.80 23.30 -18.22
C ILE A 340 -14.80 21.89 -17.63
N ALA A 341 -15.45 20.94 -18.29
CA ALA A 341 -15.42 19.53 -17.92
C ALA A 341 -14.00 18.98 -18.10
N ALA A 342 -13.18 19.10 -17.05
CA ALA A 342 -11.96 18.34 -16.89
C ALA A 342 -12.35 16.97 -16.33
N THR A 343 -12.42 15.97 -17.20
CA THR A 343 -12.51 14.56 -16.82
C THR A 343 -11.23 14.18 -16.10
N LEU A 344 -11.18 14.32 -14.77
CA LEU A 344 -10.12 13.75 -13.95
C LEU A 344 -10.34 12.25 -13.84
N ILE A 345 -9.84 11.53 -14.84
CA ILE A 345 -9.50 10.11 -14.69
C ILE A 345 -8.25 10.09 -13.83
N THR A 346 -8.38 9.83 -12.53
CA THR A 346 -7.23 9.60 -11.66
C THR A 346 -6.63 8.24 -12.01
N GLY A 347 -5.72 8.22 -12.98
CA GLY A 347 -4.73 7.16 -13.05
C GLY A 347 -3.87 7.19 -11.79
N ALA A 348 -3.50 6.03 -11.26
CA ALA A 348 -2.50 5.95 -10.20
C ALA A 348 -1.19 6.57 -10.74
N ALA A 349 -0.81 7.72 -10.19
CA ALA A 349 0.44 8.41 -10.48
C ALA A 349 1.37 8.24 -9.28
N ALA A 350 2.66 7.95 -9.52
CA ALA A 350 3.68 8.03 -8.49
C ALA A 350 3.86 9.49 -8.05
N ILE A 351 4.58 9.71 -6.96
CA ILE A 351 4.94 11.04 -6.50
C ILE A 351 5.63 11.80 -7.65
N ASN A 352 5.00 12.89 -8.10
CA ASN A 352 5.56 13.73 -9.15
C ASN A 352 6.33 14.89 -8.51
N ASN A 353 7.45 14.57 -7.85
CA ASN A 353 8.40 15.56 -7.33
C ASN A 353 9.50 15.91 -8.37
N GLY A 354 9.40 15.39 -9.59
CA GLY A 354 10.37 15.61 -10.67
C GLY A 354 11.69 14.83 -10.53
N LEU A 355 11.82 13.97 -9.51
CA LEU A 355 12.98 13.12 -9.27
C LEU A 355 12.70 11.68 -9.70
N ALA A 356 13.76 10.89 -9.83
CA ALA A 356 13.70 9.45 -10.16
C ALA A 356 12.79 9.13 -11.36
N VAL A 357 12.82 9.97 -12.40
CA VAL A 357 12.09 9.73 -13.66
C VAL A 357 12.53 8.41 -14.28
N THR A 358 13.80 8.05 -14.10
CA THR A 358 14.36 6.70 -14.25
C THR A 358 14.90 6.23 -12.89
N PRO A 359 15.16 4.91 -12.70
CA PRO A 359 15.73 4.42 -11.45
C PRO A 359 17.06 5.12 -11.11
N PRO A 360 17.25 5.61 -9.86
CA PRO A 360 18.48 6.26 -9.47
C PRO A 360 19.67 5.27 -9.48
N MET A 361 20.86 5.79 -9.74
CA MET A 361 22.09 5.01 -9.79
C MET A 361 23.18 5.70 -8.95
N GLY A 362 24.04 4.92 -8.33
CA GLY A 362 25.09 5.48 -7.48
C GLY A 362 25.89 4.43 -6.74
N TRP A 363 26.43 4.83 -5.61
CA TRP A 363 27.20 3.98 -4.71
C TRP A 363 26.77 4.21 -3.26
N ASN A 364 26.78 3.15 -2.47
CA ASN A 364 26.53 3.17 -1.03
C ASN A 364 27.62 2.36 -0.32
N ASN A 365 28.12 2.90 0.80
CA ASN A 365 29.26 2.33 1.51
C ASN A 365 28.95 1.07 2.34
N TRP A 366 27.69 0.79 2.66
CA TRP A 366 27.34 -0.14 3.74
C TRP A 366 27.91 -1.56 3.58
N ASN A 367 27.75 -2.17 2.40
CA ASN A 367 28.13 -3.58 2.22
C ASN A 367 29.65 -3.82 2.35
N ALA A 368 30.48 -2.87 1.93
CA ALA A 368 31.93 -2.99 2.00
C ALA A 368 32.53 -2.44 3.31
N PHE A 369 31.89 -1.46 3.95
CA PHE A 369 32.50 -0.68 5.03
C PHE A 369 31.75 -0.71 6.36
N GLY A 370 30.45 -1.01 6.37
CA GLY A 370 29.62 -0.91 7.56
C GLY A 370 29.81 0.43 8.27
N CYS A 371 30.20 0.41 9.55
CA CYS A 371 30.44 1.64 10.32
C CYS A 371 31.82 2.31 10.10
N ASP A 372 32.73 1.72 9.31
CA ASP A 372 34.07 2.28 9.06
C ASP A 372 34.03 3.37 7.97
N VAL A 373 33.34 4.46 8.31
CA VAL A 373 33.06 5.59 7.41
C VAL A 373 33.78 6.86 7.86
N SER A 374 34.18 7.67 6.88
CA SER A 374 34.83 8.96 7.11
C SER A 374 34.64 9.90 5.92
N GLU A 375 34.93 11.18 6.11
CA GLU A 375 34.98 12.18 5.03
C GLU A 375 35.94 11.75 3.90
N ASP A 376 37.12 11.23 4.26
CA ASP A 376 38.13 10.77 3.31
C ASP A 376 37.67 9.57 2.48
N LEU A 377 36.92 8.63 3.09
CA LEU A 377 36.33 7.52 2.36
C LEU A 377 35.40 8.02 1.25
N LEU A 378 34.56 9.02 1.54
CA LEU A 378 33.61 9.55 0.57
C LEU A 378 34.32 10.30 -0.56
N TYR A 379 35.32 11.11 -0.24
CA TYR A 379 36.11 11.83 -1.25
C TYR A 379 36.86 10.85 -2.17
N THR A 380 37.63 9.93 -1.58
CA THR A 380 38.42 8.96 -2.36
C THR A 380 37.53 8.05 -3.20
N THR A 381 36.34 7.69 -2.73
CA THR A 381 35.38 6.90 -3.52
C THR A 381 34.75 7.73 -4.64
N SER A 382 34.39 8.99 -4.38
CA SER A 382 33.84 9.88 -5.41
C SER A 382 34.85 10.12 -6.54
N ASP A 383 36.15 10.21 -6.21
CA ASP A 383 37.22 10.28 -7.19
C ASP A 383 37.30 9.00 -8.04
N GLN A 384 37.06 7.81 -7.46
CA GLN A 384 36.97 6.57 -8.23
C GLN A 384 35.76 6.57 -9.18
N ILE A 385 34.60 7.04 -8.75
CA ILE A 385 33.40 7.13 -9.60
C ILE A 385 33.67 7.99 -10.84
N LEU A 386 34.32 9.15 -10.67
CA LEU A 386 34.71 10.02 -11.77
C LEU A 386 35.76 9.35 -12.67
N SER A 387 36.83 8.88 -12.06
CA SER A 387 38.02 8.42 -12.78
C SER A 387 37.79 7.09 -13.52
N LEU A 388 36.78 6.30 -13.13
CA LEU A 388 36.35 5.10 -13.84
C LEU A 388 35.25 5.38 -14.88
N GLY A 389 34.84 6.64 -15.05
CA GLY A 389 33.77 7.06 -15.97
C GLY A 389 32.37 6.65 -15.54
N LEU A 390 32.19 6.21 -14.29
CA LEU A 390 30.92 5.70 -13.78
C LEU A 390 29.89 6.82 -13.62
N ARG A 391 30.29 8.02 -13.19
CA ARG A 391 29.40 9.20 -13.17
C ARG A 391 28.73 9.40 -14.53
N ASP A 392 29.53 9.34 -15.59
CA ASP A 392 29.09 9.61 -16.95
C ASP A 392 28.32 8.43 -17.57
N LEU A 393 28.12 7.33 -16.85
CA LEU A 393 27.13 6.29 -17.16
C LEU A 393 25.83 6.44 -16.35
N GLY A 394 25.81 7.38 -15.40
CA GLY A 394 24.66 7.69 -14.56
C GLY A 394 24.85 7.40 -13.07
N TYR A 395 25.96 6.77 -12.64
CA TYR A 395 26.24 6.54 -11.21
C TYR A 395 26.62 7.85 -10.51
N ASP A 396 25.62 8.68 -10.22
CA ASP A 396 25.81 10.05 -9.80
C ASP A 396 25.47 10.32 -8.33
N HIS A 397 24.96 9.33 -7.59
CA HIS A 397 24.73 9.45 -6.15
C HIS A 397 25.85 8.79 -5.33
N VAL A 398 26.33 9.49 -4.30
CA VAL A 398 27.24 8.95 -3.27
C VAL A 398 26.51 8.96 -1.93
N VAL A 399 26.16 7.78 -1.41
CA VAL A 399 25.30 7.64 -0.23
C VAL A 399 26.13 7.30 1.01
N LEU A 400 26.08 8.19 2.02
CA LEU A 400 26.54 7.93 3.37
C LEU A 400 25.45 7.18 4.14
N ASP A 401 25.65 5.87 4.30
CA ASP A 401 24.82 5.00 5.15
C ASP A 401 25.05 5.24 6.66
N ASP A 402 24.60 4.31 7.51
CA ASP A 402 24.57 4.43 8.98
C ASP A 402 25.95 4.73 9.64
N CYS A 403 25.93 5.00 10.95
CA CYS A 403 27.10 5.24 11.80
C CYS A 403 27.85 6.56 11.51
N TRP A 404 27.20 7.54 10.90
CA TRP A 404 27.73 8.89 10.68
C TRP A 404 27.50 9.84 11.86
N GLN A 405 26.49 9.54 12.68
CA GLN A 405 26.04 10.36 13.80
C GLN A 405 27.03 10.32 14.97
N ASP A 406 27.04 11.38 15.78
CA ASP A 406 27.76 11.44 17.05
C ASP A 406 27.26 10.32 17.98
N VAL A 407 28.20 9.62 18.62
CA VAL A 407 27.90 8.54 19.57
C VAL A 407 27.11 9.00 20.81
N ASN A 408 27.15 10.30 21.12
CA ASN A 408 26.38 10.92 22.19
C ASN A 408 24.97 11.34 21.74
N GLY A 409 24.65 11.17 20.45
CA GLY A 409 23.34 11.45 19.87
C GLY A 409 23.11 12.92 19.53
N ARG A 410 21.91 13.41 19.84
CA ARG A 410 21.46 14.77 19.51
C ARG A 410 22.09 15.81 20.45
N ASP A 411 22.18 17.06 19.98
CA ASP A 411 22.59 18.17 20.83
C ASP A 411 21.49 18.55 21.84
N LYS A 412 21.80 19.54 22.70
CA LYS A 412 20.86 20.06 23.72
C LYS A 412 19.55 20.64 23.17
N ASN A 413 19.48 20.94 21.87
CA ASN A 413 18.29 21.45 21.19
C ASN A 413 17.54 20.33 20.46
N GLY A 414 18.01 19.08 20.52
CA GLY A 414 17.42 17.94 19.83
C GLY A 414 17.89 17.77 18.38
N LYS A 415 18.92 18.49 17.91
CA LYS A 415 19.42 18.39 16.52
C LYS A 415 20.43 17.25 16.37
N LEU A 416 20.32 16.47 15.30
CA LEU A 416 21.33 15.46 14.93
C LEU A 416 22.71 16.10 14.78
N GLN A 417 23.73 15.43 15.34
CA GLN A 417 25.13 15.82 15.22
C GLN A 417 25.90 14.76 14.45
N PRO A 418 26.81 15.14 13.53
CA PRO A 418 27.77 14.21 12.95
C PRO A 418 28.90 13.91 13.93
N GLU A 419 29.49 12.73 13.82
CA GLU A 419 30.72 12.39 14.53
C GLU A 419 31.90 13.18 13.94
N LEU A 420 32.30 14.26 14.61
CA LEU A 420 33.32 15.18 14.10
C LEU A 420 34.72 14.57 14.01
N SER A 421 34.99 13.43 14.67
CA SER A 421 36.25 12.70 14.43
C SER A 421 36.29 12.03 13.05
N LYS A 422 35.12 11.63 12.51
CA LYS A 422 34.97 11.06 11.16
C LYS A 422 34.75 12.13 10.09
N PHE A 423 34.08 13.22 10.45
CA PHE A 423 33.68 14.32 9.57
C PHE A 423 34.13 15.67 10.15
N PRO A 424 35.44 15.95 10.18
CA PRO A 424 36.00 17.12 10.86
C PRO A 424 35.54 18.46 10.27
N ASN A 425 35.13 18.48 9.00
CA ASN A 425 34.61 19.67 8.33
C ASN A 425 33.07 19.73 8.30
N GLY A 426 32.40 18.77 8.95
CA GLY A 426 30.95 18.63 8.96
C GLY A 426 30.37 18.15 7.62
N LEU A 427 29.08 17.79 7.64
CA LEU A 427 28.43 17.11 6.51
C LEU A 427 28.19 18.01 5.30
N LYS A 428 28.04 19.32 5.51
CA LYS A 428 27.89 20.27 4.41
C LYS A 428 29.14 20.31 3.50
N SER A 429 30.33 20.17 4.08
CA SER A 429 31.58 20.12 3.30
C SER A 429 31.58 18.94 2.31
N ILE A 430 30.98 17.81 2.71
CA ILE A 430 30.86 16.62 1.86
C ILE A 430 29.96 16.91 0.67
N SER A 431 28.78 17.47 0.94
CA SER A 431 27.84 17.87 -0.12
C SER A 431 28.47 18.88 -1.09
N ASP A 432 29.12 19.93 -0.57
CA ASP A 432 29.77 20.95 -1.40
C ASP A 432 30.88 20.33 -2.28
N HIS A 433 31.66 19.38 -1.75
CA HIS A 433 32.66 18.65 -2.50
C HIS A 433 32.04 17.81 -3.63
N LEU A 434 31.05 16.97 -3.31
CA LEU A 434 30.38 16.12 -4.29
C LEU A 434 29.66 16.93 -5.37
N HIS A 435 28.98 18.02 -4.99
CA HIS A 435 28.33 18.92 -5.95
C HIS A 435 29.33 19.59 -6.88
N SER A 436 30.53 19.94 -6.38
CA SER A 436 31.59 20.52 -7.23
C SER A 436 32.07 19.56 -8.33
N GLN A 437 31.86 18.25 -8.13
CA GLN A 437 32.18 17.17 -9.06
C GLN A 437 31.00 16.78 -9.97
N GLY A 438 29.83 17.41 -9.80
CA GLY A 438 28.59 17.05 -10.49
C GLY A 438 27.93 15.78 -9.96
N LEU A 439 28.31 15.32 -8.76
CA LEU A 439 27.68 14.22 -8.04
C LEU A 439 26.59 14.75 -7.10
N LYS A 440 25.74 13.84 -6.62
CA LYS A 440 24.67 14.06 -5.65
C LYS A 440 25.01 13.37 -4.33
N TYR A 441 24.66 13.99 -3.22
CA TYR A 441 24.94 13.49 -1.89
C TYR A 441 23.71 12.79 -1.29
N GLY A 442 23.85 11.50 -0.96
CA GLY A 442 22.85 10.75 -0.22
C GLY A 442 23.22 10.60 1.26
N MET A 443 22.22 10.61 2.13
CA MET A 443 22.36 10.33 3.56
C MET A 443 21.37 9.26 4.02
N TYR A 444 21.56 8.80 5.25
CA TYR A 444 20.77 7.77 5.89
C TYR A 444 20.18 8.22 7.23
N SER A 445 18.95 7.80 7.51
CA SER A 445 18.37 7.77 8.85
C SER A 445 17.35 6.62 8.95
N SER A 446 16.70 6.46 10.11
CA SER A 446 15.64 5.49 10.33
C SER A 446 14.33 6.17 10.74
N ALA A 447 13.21 5.66 10.25
CA ALA A 447 11.87 5.93 10.74
C ALA A 447 11.60 5.18 12.07
N GLY A 448 12.55 5.30 13.00
CA GLY A 448 12.52 4.74 14.34
C GLY A 448 13.29 5.61 15.32
N GLU A 449 13.23 5.25 16.60
CA GLU A 449 13.96 5.95 17.68
C GLU A 449 15.48 5.88 17.46
N MET A 450 15.94 4.77 16.88
CA MET A 450 17.33 4.53 16.54
C MET A 450 17.48 4.02 15.11
N THR A 451 18.66 4.22 14.55
CA THR A 451 19.10 3.52 13.34
C THR A 451 19.38 2.05 13.61
N CYS A 452 19.58 1.24 12.58
CA CYS A 452 19.89 -0.18 12.75
C CYS A 452 21.18 -0.41 13.55
N ALA A 453 22.22 0.42 13.35
CA ALA A 453 23.44 0.42 14.12
C ALA A 453 23.35 1.13 15.49
N ARG A 454 22.13 1.51 15.91
CA ARG A 454 21.79 2.10 17.22
C ARG A 454 22.29 3.53 17.44
N PHE A 455 22.39 4.32 16.38
CA PHE A 455 22.55 5.77 16.47
C PHE A 455 21.18 6.46 16.52
N SER A 456 21.14 7.77 16.78
CA SER A 456 19.87 8.51 16.81
C SER A 456 19.12 8.42 15.46
N GLY A 457 17.89 7.88 15.51
CA GLY A 457 16.96 7.86 14.39
C GLY A 457 16.06 9.11 14.37
N SER A 458 15.20 9.22 13.37
CA SER A 458 14.41 10.44 13.11
C SER A 458 12.93 10.36 13.51
N LEU A 459 12.46 9.24 14.08
CA LEU A 459 11.07 9.15 14.53
C LEU A 459 10.76 10.24 15.56
N ASP A 460 9.67 10.98 15.35
CA ASP A 460 9.25 12.14 16.15
C ASP A 460 10.20 13.35 16.09
N HIS A 461 11.17 13.36 15.18
CA HIS A 461 12.12 14.45 14.91
C HIS A 461 12.20 14.81 13.41
N GLU A 462 11.22 14.37 12.62
CA GLU A 462 11.30 14.37 11.15
C GLU A 462 11.46 15.77 10.57
N VAL A 463 10.79 16.78 11.13
CA VAL A 463 10.87 18.17 10.66
C VAL A 463 12.25 18.77 10.88
N ASP A 464 12.81 18.62 12.08
CA ASP A 464 14.13 19.17 12.42
C ASP A 464 15.25 18.45 11.66
N ASP A 465 15.12 17.14 11.48
CA ASP A 465 16.07 16.33 10.75
C ASP A 465 16.01 16.62 9.24
N ALA A 466 14.81 16.74 8.65
CA ALA A 466 14.63 17.15 7.26
C ALA A 466 15.28 18.52 6.99
N ASN A 467 15.08 19.49 7.88
CA ASN A 467 15.73 20.80 7.78
C ASN A 467 17.26 20.67 7.84
N SER A 468 17.78 19.81 8.72
CA SER A 468 19.22 19.54 8.82
C SER A 468 19.78 18.95 7.53
N PHE A 469 19.10 17.95 6.95
CA PHE A 469 19.50 17.36 5.67
C PHE A 469 19.50 18.40 4.54
N ALA A 470 18.48 19.26 4.49
CA ALA A 470 18.43 20.35 3.51
C ALA A 470 19.54 21.39 3.70
N GLU A 471 19.84 21.78 4.95
CA GLU A 471 20.95 22.68 5.30
C GLU A 471 22.32 22.10 4.92
N TRP A 472 22.51 20.79 5.08
CA TRP A 472 23.72 20.08 4.70
C TRP A 472 23.82 19.81 3.18
N GLY A 473 22.78 20.11 2.41
CA GLY A 473 22.81 19.95 0.95
C GLY A 473 22.55 18.52 0.46
N VAL A 474 21.88 17.69 1.26
CA VAL A 474 21.52 16.31 0.89
C VAL A 474 20.56 16.31 -0.31
N ASP A 475 20.77 15.38 -1.24
CA ASP A 475 19.94 15.18 -2.45
C ASP A 475 19.12 13.89 -2.39
N MET A 476 19.46 12.97 -1.50
CA MET A 476 18.76 11.70 -1.31
C MET A 476 18.78 11.27 0.16
N LEU A 477 17.66 10.76 0.66
CA LEU A 477 17.56 10.11 1.96
C LEU A 477 17.18 8.64 1.79
N LYS A 478 18.05 7.72 2.22
CA LYS A 478 17.69 6.34 2.55
C LYS A 478 17.07 6.34 3.95
N TYR A 479 15.83 5.88 4.08
CA TYR A 479 15.05 6.02 5.30
C TYR A 479 14.54 4.67 5.81
N ASP A 480 15.22 4.13 6.82
CA ASP A 480 15.08 2.78 7.37
C ASP A 480 13.81 2.57 8.23
N SER A 481 13.60 1.33 8.70
CA SER A 481 12.48 0.93 9.56
C SER A 481 12.92 0.35 10.92
N CYS A 482 14.22 0.25 11.22
CA CYS A 482 14.69 -0.20 12.54
C CYS A 482 14.15 0.65 13.71
N TYR A 483 13.85 0.01 14.86
CA TYR A 483 13.38 0.66 16.10
C TYR A 483 12.14 1.58 15.92
N HIS A 484 11.20 1.19 15.05
CA HIS A 484 9.95 1.89 14.75
C HIS A 484 8.93 1.97 15.92
N MET A 485 9.29 1.54 17.13
CA MET A 485 8.46 1.64 18.35
C MET A 485 7.03 1.07 18.22
N GLY A 486 6.88 -0.06 17.53
CA GLY A 486 5.58 -0.71 17.32
C GLY A 486 4.69 -0.02 16.28
N ARG A 487 5.16 1.04 15.60
CA ARG A 487 4.44 1.74 14.52
C ARG A 487 4.58 1.02 13.17
N ILE A 488 4.22 -0.28 13.17
CA ILE A 488 4.13 -1.17 11.99
C ILE A 488 2.91 -2.11 12.17
N GLY A 489 2.65 -2.96 11.17
CA GLY A 489 1.71 -4.08 11.27
C GLY A 489 0.44 -3.91 10.44
N THR A 490 0.25 -2.73 9.84
CA THR A 490 -0.76 -2.50 8.81
C THR A 490 -0.25 -1.48 7.79
N PRO A 491 -0.72 -1.53 6.52
CA PRO A 491 -0.34 -0.55 5.50
C PRO A 491 -0.52 0.90 5.96
N GLN A 492 -1.61 1.21 6.66
CA GLN A 492 -1.91 2.57 7.13
C GLN A 492 -0.91 3.08 8.16
N ILE A 493 -0.47 2.22 9.10
CA ILE A 493 0.46 2.62 10.17
C ILE A 493 1.84 2.90 9.57
N SER A 494 2.36 2.00 8.74
CA SER A 494 3.65 2.20 8.06
C SER A 494 3.60 3.37 7.09
N PHE A 495 2.54 3.49 6.29
CA PHE A 495 2.32 4.64 5.41
C PHE A 495 2.39 5.96 6.19
N ASN A 496 1.65 6.09 7.29
CA ASN A 496 1.62 7.32 8.09
C ASN A 496 3.02 7.67 8.62
N ARG A 497 3.74 6.70 9.15
CA ARG A 497 5.10 6.90 9.69
C ARG A 497 6.07 7.43 8.63
N PHE A 498 6.10 6.81 7.45
CA PHE A 498 6.95 7.27 6.36
C PHE A 498 6.47 8.58 5.72
N LYS A 499 5.16 8.83 5.72
CA LYS A 499 4.58 10.07 5.17
C LYS A 499 5.04 11.30 5.94
N VAL A 500 5.24 11.22 7.27
CA VAL A 500 5.72 12.38 8.06
C VAL A 500 7.07 12.88 7.53
N MET A 501 8.02 11.99 7.28
CA MET A 501 9.32 12.36 6.70
C MET A 501 9.18 12.86 5.25
N SER A 502 8.33 12.21 4.43
CA SER A 502 8.05 12.67 3.06
C SER A 502 7.54 14.12 3.03
N ASP A 503 6.57 14.44 3.89
CA ASP A 503 6.02 15.78 4.02
C ASP A 503 7.06 16.77 4.57
N ALA A 504 7.88 16.35 5.55
CA ALA A 504 8.94 17.17 6.13
C ALA A 504 10.01 17.54 5.11
N LEU A 505 10.51 16.57 4.33
CA LEU A 505 11.47 16.81 3.24
C LEU A 505 10.90 17.79 2.22
N LYS A 506 9.64 17.60 1.81
CA LYS A 506 8.95 18.52 0.90
C LYS A 506 8.84 19.94 1.47
N ALA A 507 8.59 20.09 2.76
CA ALA A 507 8.47 21.38 3.43
C ALA A 507 9.78 22.18 3.46
N THR A 508 10.95 21.52 3.36
CA THR A 508 12.25 22.21 3.27
C THR A 508 12.41 23.05 2.00
N GLY A 509 11.65 22.72 0.94
CA GLY A 509 11.77 23.33 -0.38
C GLY A 509 12.99 22.85 -1.20
N ARG A 510 13.82 21.95 -0.66
CA ARG A 510 14.89 21.27 -1.41
C ARG A 510 14.35 19.98 -2.02
N ASN A 511 14.73 19.69 -3.26
CA ASN A 511 14.40 18.42 -3.91
C ASN A 511 15.30 17.31 -3.34
N ILE A 512 14.75 16.49 -2.44
CA ILE A 512 15.44 15.35 -1.83
C ILE A 512 14.72 14.07 -2.25
N LEU A 513 15.43 13.15 -2.91
CA LEU A 513 14.93 11.83 -3.30
C LEU A 513 14.69 11.01 -2.03
N LEU A 514 13.49 10.46 -1.86
CA LEU A 514 13.20 9.59 -0.71
C LEU A 514 13.22 8.10 -1.14
N ASN A 515 14.14 7.33 -0.56
CA ASN A 515 14.19 5.88 -0.68
C ASN A 515 13.74 5.23 0.64
N LEU A 516 12.60 4.54 0.64
CA LEU A 516 12.11 3.83 1.83
C LEU A 516 12.88 2.52 1.99
N CYS A 517 13.37 2.27 3.20
CA CYS A 517 14.06 1.03 3.56
C CYS A 517 13.25 0.30 4.65
N ASN A 518 12.03 -0.14 4.30
CA ASN A 518 11.15 -0.91 5.18
C ASN A 518 10.96 -2.36 4.74
N TRP A 519 11.81 -2.83 3.82
CA TRP A 519 11.97 -4.24 3.48
C TRP A 519 10.71 -4.99 3.01
N GLY A 520 9.75 -4.29 2.41
CA GLY A 520 8.49 -4.88 1.98
C GLY A 520 7.39 -4.90 3.04
N GLU A 521 7.68 -4.47 4.28
CA GLU A 521 6.74 -4.48 5.40
C GLU A 521 5.43 -3.79 5.04
N ASP A 522 4.33 -4.37 5.52
CA ASP A 522 2.98 -3.83 5.34
C ASP A 522 2.62 -3.55 3.87
N SER A 523 3.12 -4.40 2.96
CA SER A 523 2.85 -4.33 1.52
C SER A 523 3.19 -2.97 0.89
N VAL A 524 4.39 -2.45 1.17
CA VAL A 524 4.86 -1.14 0.66
C VAL A 524 4.69 -0.94 -0.84
N HIS A 525 4.76 -2.01 -1.65
CA HIS A 525 4.50 -1.95 -3.09
C HIS A 525 3.09 -1.44 -3.47
N THR A 526 2.16 -1.38 -2.52
CA THR A 526 0.80 -0.84 -2.71
C THR A 526 0.67 0.65 -2.41
N TRP A 527 1.60 1.24 -1.64
CA TRP A 527 1.48 2.62 -1.15
C TRP A 527 2.75 3.48 -1.26
N GLY A 528 3.95 2.87 -1.28
CA GLY A 528 5.25 3.57 -1.30
C GLY A 528 5.36 4.60 -2.42
N MET A 529 4.90 4.23 -3.62
CA MET A 529 4.89 5.11 -4.81
C MET A 529 4.21 6.45 -4.63
N SER A 530 3.27 6.57 -3.68
CA SER A 530 2.52 7.81 -3.46
C SER A 530 3.27 8.84 -2.62
N ILE A 531 4.34 8.43 -1.93
CA ILE A 531 5.08 9.26 -0.98
C ILE A 531 6.60 9.20 -1.13
N SER A 532 7.15 8.26 -1.91
CA SER A 532 8.59 8.08 -2.09
C SER A 532 8.97 7.80 -3.55
N ASN A 533 10.27 7.93 -3.83
CA ASN A 533 10.84 7.70 -5.15
C ASN A 533 11.29 6.24 -5.35
N SER A 534 11.57 5.53 -4.27
CA SER A 534 11.75 4.09 -4.27
C SER A 534 11.42 3.47 -2.92
N TRP A 535 11.27 2.15 -2.87
CA TRP A 535 10.98 1.40 -1.65
C TRP A 535 11.59 0.00 -1.69
N ARG A 536 12.35 -0.36 -0.66
CA ARG A 536 12.89 -1.71 -0.45
C ARG A 536 11.74 -2.70 -0.29
N ILE A 537 11.80 -3.82 -1.02
CA ILE A 537 10.72 -4.82 -1.06
C ILE A 537 11.03 -6.13 -0.31
N THR A 538 12.26 -6.30 0.17
CA THR A 538 12.71 -7.47 0.93
C THR A 538 13.69 -7.08 2.03
N GLY A 539 13.97 -8.02 2.93
CA GLY A 539 15.16 -7.99 3.77
C GLY A 539 16.45 -7.84 2.95
N ASP A 540 17.54 -7.51 3.62
CA ASP A 540 18.77 -7.13 2.93
C ASP A 540 19.34 -8.28 2.10
N ILE A 541 19.86 -7.91 0.92
CA ILE A 541 20.66 -8.81 0.10
C ILE A 541 21.96 -9.18 0.82
N TYR A 542 22.54 -10.31 0.43
CA TYR A 542 23.94 -10.58 0.67
C TYR A 542 24.57 -11.26 -0.55
N ASP A 543 25.89 -11.35 -0.53
CA ASP A 543 26.71 -11.83 -1.65
C ASP A 543 26.61 -13.36 -1.87
N SER A 544 25.44 -13.81 -2.30
CA SER A 544 25.10 -15.20 -2.58
C SER A 544 23.94 -15.31 -3.57
N PHE A 545 24.08 -16.21 -4.53
CA PHE A 545 23.12 -16.32 -5.62
C PHE A 545 21.83 -17.03 -5.21
N THR A 546 21.92 -18.17 -4.53
CA THR A 546 20.76 -19.04 -4.22
C THR A 546 20.60 -19.38 -2.75
N ARG A 547 21.69 -19.43 -1.97
CA ARG A 547 21.69 -20.03 -0.63
C ARG A 547 20.60 -19.41 0.28
N PRO A 548 19.68 -20.23 0.81
CA PRO A 548 18.77 -19.80 1.87
C PRO A 548 19.52 -19.47 3.16
N ASP A 549 19.02 -18.50 3.92
CA ASP A 549 19.54 -18.15 5.24
C ASP A 549 18.40 -17.96 6.24
N ASP A 550 18.59 -18.39 7.49
CA ASP A 550 17.61 -18.25 8.56
C ASP A 550 17.43 -16.78 9.00
N LEU A 551 18.41 -15.93 8.72
CA LEU A 551 18.30 -14.48 8.93
C LEU A 551 17.37 -13.83 7.90
N CYS A 552 17.14 -14.46 6.75
CA CYS A 552 16.14 -14.03 5.78
C CYS A 552 14.80 -14.65 6.18
N GLY A 553 14.11 -14.02 7.14
CA GLY A 553 13.03 -14.62 7.94
C GLY A 553 11.77 -15.06 7.18
N CYS A 554 11.73 -14.85 5.86
CA CYS A 554 10.64 -15.25 4.97
C CYS A 554 11.03 -16.34 3.97
N ASN A 555 12.14 -17.04 4.22
CA ASN A 555 12.64 -18.17 3.43
C ASN A 555 11.70 -19.40 3.41
N THR A 556 10.80 -19.55 4.40
CA THR A 556 9.81 -20.65 4.49
C THR A 556 8.51 -20.34 3.77
N MET A 557 8.32 -19.12 3.29
CA MET A 557 7.12 -18.73 2.57
C MET A 557 7.09 -19.34 1.16
N ALA A 558 5.88 -19.56 0.63
CA ALA A 558 5.75 -19.94 -0.77
C ALA A 558 6.44 -18.87 -1.65
N PRO A 559 7.25 -19.26 -2.65
CA PRO A 559 7.95 -18.28 -3.48
C PRO A 559 6.97 -17.35 -4.19
N GLY A 560 7.16 -16.04 -4.03
CA GLY A 560 6.24 -15.02 -4.55
C GLY A 560 5.13 -14.60 -3.58
N ASP A 561 5.09 -15.10 -2.35
CA ASP A 561 4.19 -14.53 -1.34
C ASP A 561 4.72 -13.14 -0.89
N PRO A 562 3.96 -12.04 -1.04
CA PRO A 562 4.40 -10.71 -0.61
C PRO A 562 4.34 -10.49 0.92
N SER A 563 3.67 -11.34 1.69
CA SER A 563 3.30 -11.09 3.09
C SER A 563 4.39 -11.46 4.08
N CYS A 564 5.49 -10.72 4.08
CA CYS A 564 6.62 -10.99 4.96
C CYS A 564 6.56 -10.17 6.25
N ILE A 565 6.33 -10.83 7.40
CA ILE A 565 6.24 -10.17 8.72
C ILE A 565 7.63 -9.83 9.28
N ALA A 566 8.62 -10.67 9.00
CA ALA A 566 9.99 -10.52 9.51
C ALA A 566 10.99 -10.63 8.34
N PRO A 567 11.22 -9.53 7.60
CA PRO A 567 12.02 -9.54 6.37
C PRO A 567 13.48 -9.93 6.58
N GLY A 568 14.08 -9.48 7.69
CA GLY A 568 15.44 -9.88 8.07
C GLY A 568 16.52 -9.42 7.10
N THR A 569 17.57 -10.22 6.95
CA THR A 569 18.78 -9.92 6.16
C THR A 569 19.34 -11.21 5.54
N HIS A 570 20.38 -11.12 4.71
CA HIS A 570 21.01 -12.27 4.05
C HIS A 570 20.05 -13.03 3.11
N CYS A 571 19.24 -12.26 2.38
CA CYS A 571 18.37 -12.79 1.34
C CYS A 571 19.16 -12.95 0.03
N SER A 572 19.15 -14.14 -0.56
CA SER A 572 19.90 -14.42 -1.80
C SER A 572 19.30 -13.70 -3.01
N VAL A 573 20.09 -13.55 -4.07
CA VAL A 573 19.64 -12.97 -5.36
C VAL A 573 18.36 -13.66 -5.84
N LEU A 574 18.33 -14.99 -5.83
CA LEU A 574 17.18 -15.77 -6.28
C LEU A 574 15.93 -15.54 -5.42
N PHE A 575 16.10 -15.41 -4.10
CA PHE A 575 15.00 -15.11 -3.20
C PHE A 575 14.34 -13.76 -3.53
N ILE A 576 15.15 -12.72 -3.73
CA ILE A 576 14.67 -11.37 -4.03
C ILE A 576 13.93 -11.33 -5.37
N LEU A 577 14.47 -11.99 -6.39
CA LEU A 577 13.82 -12.14 -7.70
C LEU A 577 12.46 -12.84 -7.58
N ASN A 578 12.35 -13.85 -6.74
CA ASN A 578 11.09 -14.54 -6.48
C ASN A 578 10.08 -13.65 -5.77
N LYS A 579 10.52 -12.80 -4.83
CA LYS A 579 9.66 -11.87 -4.09
C LYS A 579 9.09 -10.77 -4.97
N VAL A 580 9.88 -10.16 -5.86
CA VAL A 580 9.37 -9.06 -6.72
C VAL A 580 8.46 -9.54 -7.85
N ALA A 581 8.62 -10.78 -8.33
CA ALA A 581 7.94 -11.29 -9.52
C ALA A 581 6.42 -11.04 -9.60
N PRO A 582 5.61 -11.17 -8.51
CA PRO A 582 4.16 -10.97 -8.57
C PRO A 582 3.72 -9.51 -8.70
N PHE A 583 4.58 -8.54 -8.37
CA PHE A 583 4.25 -7.11 -8.35
C PHE A 583 5.32 -6.24 -9.02
N ALA A 584 6.10 -6.83 -9.93
CA ALA A 584 7.12 -6.10 -10.71
C ALA A 584 6.53 -4.92 -11.51
N ASP A 585 5.23 -4.95 -11.82
CA ASP A 585 4.50 -3.91 -12.53
C ASP A 585 4.22 -2.64 -11.71
N ARG A 586 4.50 -2.67 -10.38
CA ARG A 586 4.35 -1.52 -9.48
C ARG A 586 5.42 -0.45 -9.66
N SER A 587 6.55 -0.80 -10.26
CA SER A 587 7.60 0.14 -10.64
C SER A 587 7.16 0.98 -11.84
N ILE A 588 7.17 2.31 -11.68
CA ILE A 588 6.82 3.30 -12.71
C ILE A 588 7.71 4.54 -12.60
N PRO A 589 7.80 5.40 -13.63
CA PRO A 589 8.53 6.66 -13.54
C PRO A 589 8.16 7.46 -12.28
N GLY A 590 9.18 7.83 -11.49
CA GLY A 590 9.04 8.52 -10.22
C GLY A 590 8.90 7.62 -8.98
N GLY A 591 8.71 6.30 -9.13
CA GLY A 591 8.51 5.35 -8.04
C GLY A 591 8.94 3.92 -8.37
N TRP A 592 10.02 3.44 -7.74
CA TRP A 592 10.67 2.17 -8.08
C TRP A 592 10.71 1.16 -6.93
N SER A 593 10.42 -0.11 -7.22
CA SER A 593 10.77 -1.19 -6.30
C SER A 593 12.29 -1.30 -6.18
N ASP A 594 12.80 -1.22 -4.96
CA ASP A 594 14.21 -1.35 -4.62
C ASP A 594 14.51 -2.78 -4.18
N LEU A 595 15.35 -3.47 -4.98
CA LEU A 595 15.78 -4.84 -4.77
C LEU A 595 17.06 -4.93 -3.92
N ASP A 596 17.44 -3.82 -3.28
CA ASP A 596 18.69 -3.63 -2.54
C ASP A 596 19.93 -3.50 -3.43
N MET A 597 21.06 -3.20 -2.78
CA MET A 597 22.33 -2.88 -3.43
C MET A 597 22.91 -4.01 -4.31
N LEU A 598 23.75 -3.61 -5.25
CA LEU A 598 24.50 -4.51 -6.13
C LEU A 598 25.73 -5.07 -5.41
N GLU A 599 25.77 -6.39 -5.23
CA GLU A 599 26.91 -7.13 -4.66
C GLU A 599 28.05 -7.39 -5.66
N VAL A 600 28.01 -6.79 -6.85
CA VAL A 600 28.98 -7.06 -7.92
C VAL A 600 30.41 -6.78 -7.46
N GLY A 601 31.24 -7.82 -7.41
CA GLY A 601 32.66 -7.72 -7.07
C GLY A 601 33.00 -7.86 -5.59
N GLN A 602 32.06 -8.31 -4.75
CA GLN A 602 32.29 -8.56 -3.32
C GLN A 602 33.05 -9.88 -3.03
N GLY A 603 32.96 -10.87 -3.93
CA GLY A 603 33.80 -12.08 -3.97
C GLY A 603 33.10 -13.41 -3.68
N GLY A 604 31.83 -13.40 -3.30
CA GLY A 604 31.00 -14.55 -2.93
C GLY A 604 30.20 -15.16 -4.09
N MET A 605 30.10 -14.47 -5.22
CA MET A 605 29.48 -14.99 -6.45
C MET A 605 30.47 -15.06 -7.62
N THR A 606 30.16 -15.91 -8.59
CA THR A 606 30.90 -16.05 -9.86
C THR A 606 30.59 -14.89 -10.82
N ASP A 607 31.39 -14.75 -11.87
CA ASP A 607 31.16 -13.74 -12.92
C ASP A 607 29.77 -13.87 -13.59
N GLU A 608 29.32 -15.10 -13.85
CA GLU A 608 28.02 -15.34 -14.48
C GLU A 608 26.85 -15.02 -13.53
N GLU A 609 27.00 -15.31 -12.23
CA GLU A 609 26.04 -14.95 -11.19
C GLU A 609 25.94 -13.42 -11.04
N TYR A 610 27.08 -12.71 -11.02
CA TYR A 610 27.09 -11.24 -10.97
C TYR A 610 26.49 -10.61 -12.23
N LYS A 611 26.72 -11.18 -13.42
CA LYS A 611 26.05 -10.72 -14.65
C LYS A 611 24.54 -10.93 -14.58
N ALA A 612 24.09 -12.08 -14.07
CA ALA A 612 22.67 -12.36 -13.90
C ALA A 612 22.03 -11.38 -12.91
N HIS A 613 22.67 -11.18 -11.76
CA HIS A 613 22.29 -10.20 -10.72
C HIS A 613 22.12 -8.80 -11.32
N PHE A 614 23.19 -8.26 -11.92
CA PHE A 614 23.20 -6.91 -12.47
C PHE A 614 22.14 -6.72 -13.57
N ALA A 615 22.03 -7.67 -14.49
CA ALA A 615 21.09 -7.57 -15.61
C ALA A 615 19.62 -7.63 -15.16
N LEU A 616 19.31 -8.47 -14.17
CA LEU A 616 17.94 -8.57 -13.66
C LEU A 616 17.55 -7.34 -12.83
N TRP A 617 18.46 -6.78 -12.03
CA TRP A 617 18.22 -5.51 -11.33
C TRP A 617 17.92 -4.37 -12.33
N ALA A 618 18.72 -4.27 -13.39
CA ALA A 618 18.49 -3.29 -14.45
C ALA A 618 17.16 -3.51 -15.19
N ALA A 619 16.86 -4.77 -15.56
CA ALA A 619 15.63 -5.10 -16.29
C ALA A 619 14.36 -4.90 -15.43
N LEU A 620 14.44 -5.17 -14.13
CA LEU A 620 13.37 -4.96 -13.15
C LEU A 620 13.26 -3.51 -12.66
N LYS A 621 14.10 -2.60 -13.18
CA LYS A 621 14.08 -1.17 -12.86
C LYS A 621 14.33 -0.89 -11.38
N SER A 622 15.17 -1.72 -10.75
CA SER A 622 15.69 -1.41 -9.42
C SER A 622 16.63 -0.20 -9.51
N PRO A 623 16.70 0.65 -8.47
CA PRO A 623 17.87 1.47 -8.23
C PRO A 623 19.16 0.65 -8.37
N LEU A 624 20.18 1.21 -9.02
CA LEU A 624 21.48 0.55 -9.22
C LEU A 624 22.54 1.21 -8.33
N PHE A 625 22.50 0.89 -7.04
CA PHE A 625 23.52 1.32 -6.08
C PHE A 625 24.60 0.25 -5.92
N LEU A 626 25.84 0.61 -6.23
CA LEU A 626 27.02 -0.23 -6.04
C LEU A 626 27.33 -0.35 -4.54
N GLY A 627 27.50 -1.57 -4.03
CA GLY A 627 27.81 -1.84 -2.61
C GLY A 627 29.29 -2.20 -2.33
N ASN A 628 30.13 -2.26 -3.35
CA ASN A 628 31.51 -2.75 -3.26
C ASN A 628 32.54 -1.63 -2.95
N ASP A 629 33.78 -2.02 -2.65
CA ASP A 629 34.92 -1.08 -2.56
C ASP A 629 35.48 -0.76 -3.96
N LEU A 630 35.12 0.41 -4.50
CA LEU A 630 35.58 0.85 -5.83
C LEU A 630 37.10 1.09 -5.92
N ARG A 631 37.80 1.22 -4.78
CA ARG A 631 39.25 1.47 -4.72
C ARG A 631 40.05 0.19 -4.92
N SER A 632 39.43 -0.97 -4.72
CA SER A 632 40.05 -2.30 -4.84
C SER A 632 39.23 -3.29 -5.67
N MET A 633 38.23 -2.81 -6.42
CA MET A 633 37.34 -3.64 -7.23
C MET A 633 38.13 -4.40 -8.33
N PRO A 634 37.86 -5.69 -8.57
CA PRO A 634 38.49 -6.43 -9.65
C PRO A 634 38.03 -5.97 -11.03
N ALA A 635 38.89 -6.10 -12.04
CA ALA A 635 38.57 -5.74 -13.43
C ALA A 635 37.32 -6.44 -13.97
N SER A 636 37.12 -7.72 -13.62
CA SER A 636 35.91 -8.46 -13.97
C SER A 636 34.63 -7.78 -13.46
N ALA A 637 34.61 -7.24 -12.24
CA ALA A 637 33.46 -6.51 -11.71
C ALA A 637 33.23 -5.17 -12.44
N LEU A 638 34.30 -4.41 -12.75
CA LEU A 638 34.19 -3.16 -13.51
C LEU A 638 33.51 -3.40 -14.86
N THR A 639 33.90 -4.45 -15.58
CA THR A 639 33.31 -4.77 -16.89
C THR A 639 31.82 -5.16 -16.83
N ILE A 640 31.28 -5.53 -15.66
CA ILE A 640 29.84 -5.78 -15.45
C ILE A 640 29.11 -4.45 -15.26
N ILE A 641 29.52 -3.69 -14.24
CA ILE A 641 28.81 -2.47 -13.82
C ILE A 641 28.94 -1.33 -14.84
N ASN A 642 29.90 -1.42 -15.74
CA ASN A 642 30.17 -0.41 -16.75
C ASN A 642 29.46 -0.72 -18.09
N ASN A 643 28.69 -1.82 -18.22
CA ASN A 643 28.05 -2.22 -19.49
C ASN A 643 26.86 -1.30 -19.86
N PRO A 644 26.98 -0.44 -20.90
CA PRO A 644 25.95 0.53 -21.24
C PRO A 644 24.70 -0.10 -21.87
N ALA A 645 24.81 -1.26 -22.51
CA ALA A 645 23.66 -1.95 -23.11
C ALA A 645 22.72 -2.53 -22.05
N ILE A 646 23.28 -2.99 -20.92
CA ILE A 646 22.49 -3.43 -19.76
C ILE A 646 21.94 -2.24 -18.98
N ILE A 647 22.74 -1.19 -18.75
CA ILE A 647 22.26 0.03 -18.06
C ILE A 647 21.12 0.69 -18.85
N ALA A 648 21.16 0.67 -20.19
CA ALA A 648 20.08 1.17 -21.02
C ALA A 648 18.74 0.44 -20.80
N LEU A 649 18.74 -0.79 -20.27
CA LEU A 649 17.52 -1.43 -19.82
C LEU A 649 16.96 -0.73 -18.58
N SER A 650 17.81 -0.38 -17.60
CA SER A 650 17.40 0.35 -16.40
C SER A 650 16.89 1.74 -16.75
N GLN A 651 17.62 2.44 -17.61
CA GLN A 651 17.37 3.83 -18.01
C GLN A 651 16.44 3.98 -19.23
N ASP A 652 15.70 2.92 -19.61
CA ASP A 652 14.78 2.98 -20.74
C ASP A 652 13.61 3.96 -20.43
N PRO A 653 13.29 4.91 -21.34
CA PRO A 653 12.28 5.94 -21.11
C PRO A 653 10.86 5.40 -20.90
N HIS A 654 10.59 4.15 -21.28
CA HIS A 654 9.30 3.52 -21.02
C HIS A 654 9.08 3.27 -19.53
N GLY A 655 10.17 3.07 -18.78
CA GLY A 655 10.13 3.01 -17.32
C GLY A 655 9.27 1.87 -16.76
N ARG A 656 9.25 0.71 -17.42
CA ARG A 656 8.54 -0.48 -16.93
C ARG A 656 9.47 -1.67 -16.74
N SER A 657 9.27 -2.36 -15.63
CA SER A 657 9.96 -3.60 -15.32
C SER A 657 9.57 -4.74 -16.25
N VAL A 658 10.50 -5.66 -16.45
CA VAL A 658 10.18 -6.96 -17.05
C VAL A 658 9.24 -7.75 -16.14
N THR A 659 8.44 -8.63 -16.76
CA THR A 659 7.57 -9.57 -16.07
C THR A 659 8.08 -11.00 -16.22
N ARG A 660 7.92 -11.84 -15.20
CA ARG A 660 8.27 -13.25 -15.30
C ARG A 660 7.20 -13.99 -16.09
N VAL A 661 7.57 -14.46 -17.28
CA VAL A 661 6.69 -15.19 -18.21
C VAL A 661 6.63 -16.66 -17.86
N ARG A 662 7.75 -17.24 -17.41
CA ARG A 662 7.82 -18.67 -17.07
C ARG A 662 8.77 -18.91 -15.91
N ARG A 663 8.43 -19.90 -15.10
CA ARG A 663 9.27 -20.47 -14.04
C ARG A 663 9.16 -21.99 -14.06
N ASP A 664 10.29 -22.68 -13.95
CA ASP A 664 10.34 -24.12 -13.78
C ASP A 664 11.24 -24.49 -12.60
N THR A 665 10.69 -25.20 -11.62
CA THR A 665 11.38 -25.65 -10.42
C THR A 665 11.78 -27.13 -10.49
N LYS A 666 11.42 -27.84 -11.57
CA LYS A 666 11.73 -29.27 -11.80
C LYS A 666 13.04 -29.44 -12.55
N VAL A 667 14.10 -28.85 -12.01
CA VAL A 667 15.46 -28.86 -12.56
C VAL A 667 16.47 -29.28 -11.50
N ALA A 668 17.72 -29.51 -11.90
CA ALA A 668 18.80 -29.91 -10.99
C ALA A 668 18.98 -28.86 -9.87
N LYS A 669 19.08 -29.36 -8.63
CA LYS A 669 19.28 -28.55 -7.43
C LYS A 669 20.76 -28.44 -7.09
N ASP A 670 21.15 -27.29 -6.58
CA ASP A 670 22.51 -27.00 -6.14
C ASP A 670 22.81 -27.59 -4.76
N GLN A 671 23.97 -27.25 -4.21
CA GLN A 671 24.42 -27.71 -2.90
C GLN A 671 23.54 -27.24 -1.73
N TYR A 672 22.67 -26.25 -1.93
CA TYR A 672 21.72 -25.73 -0.95
C TYR A 672 20.32 -26.32 -1.12
N GLY A 673 20.13 -27.19 -2.13
CA GLY A 673 18.82 -27.75 -2.46
C GLY A 673 17.95 -26.80 -3.31
N GLU A 674 18.51 -25.69 -3.80
CA GLU A 674 17.82 -24.70 -4.61
C GLU A 674 18.05 -24.95 -6.10
N GLY A 675 17.07 -24.62 -6.94
CA GLY A 675 17.26 -24.76 -8.38
C GLY A 675 16.02 -24.49 -9.19
N GLU A 676 16.09 -23.54 -10.11
CA GLU A 676 14.98 -23.16 -10.97
C GLU A 676 15.45 -22.45 -12.24
N THR A 677 14.56 -22.36 -13.23
CA THR A 677 14.78 -21.52 -14.40
C THR A 677 13.69 -20.46 -14.50
N HIS A 678 14.06 -19.27 -14.95
CA HIS A 678 13.11 -18.19 -15.24
C HIS A 678 13.23 -17.73 -16.69
N VAL A 679 12.09 -17.34 -17.25
CA VAL A 679 12.04 -16.50 -18.45
C VAL A 679 11.38 -15.19 -18.08
N TRP A 680 12.09 -14.09 -18.26
CA TRP A 680 11.57 -12.73 -18.07
C TRP A 680 11.46 -12.02 -19.40
N ALA A 681 10.41 -11.23 -19.59
CA ALA A 681 10.26 -10.42 -20.79
C ALA A 681 9.61 -9.06 -20.47
N GLY A 682 9.98 -8.03 -21.22
CA GLY A 682 9.41 -6.70 -21.11
C GLY A 682 9.61 -5.89 -22.38
N TYR A 683 8.72 -4.93 -22.61
CA TYR A 683 8.75 -4.07 -23.78
C TYR A 683 9.51 -2.78 -23.47
N LEU A 684 10.22 -2.25 -24.46
CA LEU A 684 11.06 -1.06 -24.37
C LEU A 684 10.45 0.10 -25.16
N HIS A 685 10.85 1.33 -24.84
CA HIS A 685 10.25 2.56 -25.39
C HIS A 685 10.17 2.58 -26.92
N ASN A 686 11.23 2.09 -27.57
CA ASN A 686 11.38 2.12 -29.02
C ASN A 686 10.66 0.96 -29.76
N GLY A 687 9.88 0.14 -29.05
CA GLY A 687 9.17 -1.01 -29.60
C GLY A 687 9.98 -2.31 -29.64
N ASP A 688 11.19 -2.31 -29.10
CA ASP A 688 11.98 -3.52 -28.87
C ASP A 688 11.44 -4.30 -27.66
N GLN A 689 11.85 -5.56 -27.54
CA GLN A 689 11.52 -6.43 -26.40
C GLN A 689 12.81 -6.94 -25.76
N VAL A 690 12.93 -6.85 -24.44
CA VAL A 690 13.98 -7.56 -23.69
C VAL A 690 13.47 -8.96 -23.31
N VAL A 691 14.35 -9.96 -23.41
CA VAL A 691 14.09 -11.34 -22.98
C VAL A 691 15.30 -11.85 -22.20
N ILE A 692 15.07 -12.35 -20.99
CA ILE A 692 16.12 -12.90 -20.12
C ILE A 692 15.82 -14.37 -19.86
N LEU A 693 16.77 -15.24 -20.20
CA LEU A 693 16.76 -16.66 -19.86
C LEU A 693 17.69 -16.84 -18.67
N LEU A 694 17.14 -17.03 -17.47
CA LEU A 694 17.89 -17.27 -16.25
C LEU A 694 17.88 -18.76 -15.94
N ASN A 695 19.07 -19.34 -15.81
CA ASN A 695 19.27 -20.67 -15.30
C ASN A 695 19.88 -20.58 -13.90
N ALA A 696 19.07 -20.77 -12.87
CA ALA A 696 19.51 -20.91 -11.48
C ALA A 696 19.53 -22.38 -11.03
N ALA A 697 19.57 -23.33 -11.97
CA ALA A 697 19.78 -24.75 -11.70
C ALA A 697 21.27 -25.09 -11.60
N ALA A 698 21.60 -26.22 -10.99
CA ALA A 698 22.98 -26.65 -10.77
C ALA A 698 23.72 -27.18 -12.02
N GLU A 699 23.08 -27.21 -13.18
CA GLU A 699 23.63 -27.72 -14.43
C GLU A 699 23.38 -26.77 -15.59
N ASP A 700 24.19 -26.88 -16.65
CA ASP A 700 23.99 -26.14 -17.89
C ASP A 700 22.73 -26.65 -18.60
N LEU A 701 21.89 -25.74 -19.10
CA LEU A 701 20.62 -26.07 -19.75
C LEU A 701 20.46 -25.35 -21.09
N ASP A 702 19.92 -26.06 -22.08
CA ASP A 702 19.40 -25.44 -23.30
C ASP A 702 18.00 -24.90 -23.03
N MET A 703 17.90 -23.57 -22.88
CA MET A 703 16.63 -22.90 -22.61
C MET A 703 15.98 -22.41 -23.91
N GLU A 704 14.65 -22.55 -24.00
CA GLU A 704 13.87 -22.14 -25.18
C GLU A 704 12.60 -21.38 -24.79
N ILE A 705 12.27 -20.30 -25.50
CA ILE A 705 10.98 -19.60 -25.36
C ILE A 705 10.39 -19.26 -26.73
N SER A 706 9.11 -19.53 -26.94
CA SER A 706 8.42 -19.16 -28.18
C SER A 706 8.11 -17.66 -28.25
N ILE A 707 8.07 -17.08 -29.46
CA ILE A 707 7.61 -15.69 -29.65
C ILE A 707 6.17 -15.52 -29.12
N SER A 708 5.32 -16.54 -29.26
CA SER A 708 3.97 -16.52 -28.68
C SER A 708 3.97 -16.37 -27.16
N GLU A 709 4.86 -17.07 -26.44
CA GLU A 709 4.96 -16.94 -24.99
C GLU A 709 5.50 -15.56 -24.60
N ILE A 710 6.54 -15.05 -25.29
CA ILE A 710 7.13 -13.72 -25.03
C ILE A 710 6.08 -12.62 -25.08
N PHE A 711 5.18 -12.65 -26.07
CA PHE A 711 4.16 -11.61 -26.28
C PHE A 711 2.77 -11.99 -25.74
N THR A 712 2.67 -12.95 -24.84
CA THR A 712 1.40 -13.37 -24.20
C THR A 712 0.58 -12.18 -23.66
N PRO A 713 1.18 -11.16 -22.98
CA PRO A 713 0.43 -10.01 -22.48
C PRO A 713 -0.28 -9.17 -23.56
N PHE A 714 0.15 -9.27 -24.82
CA PHE A 714 -0.43 -8.53 -25.94
C PHE A 714 -1.43 -9.36 -26.77
N GLY A 715 -1.64 -10.62 -26.40
CA GLY A 715 -2.52 -11.52 -27.13
C GLY A 715 -2.31 -12.96 -26.70
N PRO A 716 -3.19 -13.51 -25.85
CA PRO A 716 -3.06 -14.88 -25.34
C PRO A 716 -3.14 -15.89 -26.48
N HIS A 717 -2.56 -17.08 -26.25
CA HIS A 717 -2.56 -18.19 -27.22
C HIS A 717 -2.00 -17.83 -28.60
N GLY A 718 -1.00 -16.93 -28.65
CA GLY A 718 -0.34 -16.53 -29.89
C GLY A 718 -1.15 -15.58 -30.78
N SER A 719 -2.20 -14.95 -30.25
CA SER A 719 -3.01 -13.97 -30.98
C SER A 719 -2.33 -12.60 -31.14
N ALA A 720 -1.25 -12.34 -30.39
CA ALA A 720 -0.52 -11.09 -30.46
C ALA A 720 0.00 -10.81 -31.89
N PRO A 721 -0.21 -9.60 -32.46
CA PRO A 721 0.28 -9.24 -33.80
C PRO A 721 1.79 -9.45 -33.97
N HIS A 722 2.54 -9.26 -32.87
CA HIS A 722 3.99 -9.44 -32.76
C HIS A 722 4.50 -10.81 -33.26
N VAL A 723 3.67 -11.85 -33.16
CA VAL A 723 4.00 -13.23 -33.55
C VAL A 723 4.20 -13.37 -35.07
N LYS A 724 3.66 -12.43 -35.87
CA LYS A 724 3.74 -12.44 -37.33
C LYS A 724 5.04 -11.86 -37.90
N TYR A 725 5.91 -11.33 -37.06
CA TYR A 725 7.13 -10.63 -37.46
C TYR A 725 8.40 -11.42 -37.15
N ASP A 726 9.44 -11.16 -37.93
CA ASP A 726 10.79 -11.64 -37.65
C ASP A 726 11.46 -10.67 -36.66
N TRP A 727 12.24 -11.20 -35.71
CA TRP A 727 12.91 -10.44 -34.66
C TRP A 727 14.42 -10.70 -34.70
N ALA A 728 15.21 -9.65 -34.91
CA ALA A 728 16.66 -9.70 -34.76
C ALA A 728 17.01 -9.83 -33.28
N VAL A 729 17.79 -10.84 -32.93
CA VAL A 729 18.24 -11.12 -31.56
C VAL A 729 19.59 -10.47 -31.34
N HIS A 730 19.70 -9.61 -30.34
CA HIS A 730 20.97 -9.04 -29.91
C HIS A 730 21.32 -9.54 -28.52
N ASP A 731 22.57 -9.96 -28.29
CA ASP A 731 23.10 -10.32 -26.97
C ASP A 731 23.68 -9.07 -26.30
N LEU A 732 23.09 -8.66 -25.17
CA LEU A 732 23.48 -7.43 -24.48
C LEU A 732 24.80 -7.57 -23.69
N TRP A 733 25.33 -8.78 -23.57
CA TRP A 733 26.64 -9.03 -22.97
C TRP A 733 27.78 -9.18 -24.00
N ALA A 734 27.49 -9.20 -25.30
CA ALA A 734 28.49 -9.46 -26.34
C ALA A 734 29.59 -8.38 -26.39
N ASP A 735 29.20 -7.10 -26.33
CA ASP A 735 30.12 -5.95 -26.37
C ASP A 735 30.54 -5.48 -24.97
N ARG A 736 30.58 -6.39 -23.99
CA ARG A 736 31.11 -6.12 -22.65
C ARG A 736 32.56 -5.64 -22.77
N MET A 737 32.94 -4.65 -21.95
CA MET A 737 34.32 -4.18 -21.87
C MET A 737 35.26 -5.38 -21.60
N SER A 738 36.40 -5.43 -22.27
CA SER A 738 37.39 -6.48 -22.00
C SER A 738 38.06 -6.25 -20.65
N GLU A 739 38.41 -7.34 -19.96
CA GLU A 739 39.16 -7.25 -18.69
C GLU A 739 40.47 -6.50 -18.85
N THR A 740 41.18 -6.66 -19.98
CA THR A 740 42.41 -5.89 -20.26
C THR A 740 42.15 -4.39 -20.29
N THR A 741 41.04 -3.93 -20.87
CA THR A 741 40.70 -2.50 -20.87
C THR A 741 40.36 -2.02 -19.45
N ALA A 742 39.63 -2.84 -18.68
CA ALA A 742 39.31 -2.53 -17.30
C ALA A 742 40.56 -2.49 -16.40
N GLU A 743 41.52 -3.40 -16.60
CA GLU A 743 42.83 -3.37 -15.94
C GLU A 743 43.63 -2.11 -16.30
N GLU A 744 43.65 -1.73 -17.58
CA GLU A 744 44.26 -0.47 -18.04
C GLU A 744 43.62 0.74 -17.34
N LEU A 745 42.28 0.78 -17.22
CA LEU A 745 41.56 1.85 -16.52
C LEU A 745 41.87 1.91 -15.03
N LEU A 746 41.86 0.77 -14.35
CA LEU A 746 42.16 0.67 -12.92
C LEU A 746 43.62 1.05 -12.62
N ALA A 747 44.55 0.71 -13.50
CA ALA A 747 45.97 1.01 -13.35
C ALA A 747 46.33 2.46 -13.72
N ALA A 748 45.46 3.18 -14.44
CA ALA A 748 45.75 4.53 -14.91
C ALA A 748 45.82 5.53 -13.74
N THR A 749 46.90 6.33 -13.71
CA THR A 749 47.21 7.24 -12.59
C THR A 749 46.79 8.69 -12.85
N SER A 750 46.41 9.03 -14.08
CA SER A 750 45.94 10.37 -14.45
C SER A 750 44.58 10.34 -15.15
N GLU A 751 43.81 11.42 -15.00
CA GLU A 751 42.52 11.61 -15.66
C GLU A 751 42.65 11.60 -17.20
N ALA A 752 43.74 12.18 -17.72
CA ALA A 752 44.01 12.21 -19.16
C ALA A 752 44.22 10.80 -19.75
N ASP A 753 44.92 9.91 -19.03
CA ASP A 753 45.12 8.53 -19.47
C ASP A 753 43.78 7.77 -19.46
N ARG A 754 42.96 7.94 -18.42
CA ARG A 754 41.64 7.30 -18.30
C ARG A 754 40.69 7.75 -19.41
N ALA A 755 40.63 9.06 -19.67
CA ALA A 755 39.87 9.62 -20.78
C ALA A 755 40.35 9.08 -22.13
N ALA A 756 41.67 8.97 -22.33
CA ALA A 756 42.24 8.40 -23.55
C ALA A 756 41.89 6.91 -23.73
N ILE A 757 41.86 6.12 -22.64
CA ILE A 757 41.46 4.70 -22.69
C ILE A 757 39.98 4.59 -23.08
N LEU A 758 39.08 5.31 -22.40
CA LEU A 758 37.65 5.30 -22.71
C LEU A 758 37.35 5.79 -24.14
N GLN A 759 38.05 6.83 -24.59
CA GLN A 759 37.94 7.34 -25.96
C GLN A 759 38.45 6.32 -26.99
N LYS A 760 39.56 5.64 -26.72
CA LYS A 760 40.15 4.62 -27.59
C LYS A 760 39.18 3.46 -27.83
N VAL A 761 38.41 3.07 -26.82
CA VAL A 761 37.39 2.00 -26.95
C VAL A 761 36.00 2.54 -27.28
N ASN A 762 35.88 3.85 -27.58
CA ASN A 762 34.62 4.53 -27.89
C ASN A 762 33.52 4.27 -26.85
N TRP A 763 33.87 4.32 -25.57
CA TRP A 763 32.93 3.95 -24.51
C TRP A 763 31.75 4.94 -24.40
N TYR A 764 30.60 4.45 -23.92
CA TYR A 764 29.38 5.27 -23.85
C TYR A 764 29.47 6.35 -22.76
N ASN A 765 28.93 7.53 -23.05
CA ASN A 765 28.84 8.66 -22.13
C ASN A 765 27.40 9.20 -22.15
N ALA A 766 26.66 8.88 -21.08
CA ALA A 766 25.28 9.29 -20.86
C ALA A 766 25.12 10.78 -20.56
N THR A 767 26.15 11.44 -20.03
CA THR A 767 26.18 12.90 -19.81
C THR A 767 26.19 13.64 -21.15
N GLU A 768 26.95 13.15 -22.13
CA GLU A 768 27.01 13.73 -23.48
C GLU A 768 25.80 13.33 -24.34
N THR A 769 25.45 12.05 -24.32
CA THR A 769 24.31 11.49 -25.06
C THR A 769 23.41 10.75 -24.09
N PRO A 770 22.31 11.35 -23.61
CA PRO A 770 21.38 10.67 -22.71
C PRO A 770 20.84 9.35 -23.31
N TYR A 771 20.56 8.34 -22.48
CA TYR A 771 20.10 7.03 -22.96
C TYR A 771 18.90 7.10 -23.90
N GLU A 772 17.92 7.96 -23.60
CA GLU A 772 16.77 8.21 -24.50
C GLU A 772 17.22 8.62 -25.91
N GLN A 773 18.18 9.55 -26.00
CA GLN A 773 18.70 10.04 -27.26
C GLN A 773 19.49 8.94 -27.98
N GLY A 774 20.41 8.26 -27.30
CA GLY A 774 21.21 7.19 -27.89
C GLY A 774 20.34 6.04 -28.41
N LEU A 775 19.29 5.66 -27.67
CA LEU A 775 18.33 4.63 -28.07
C LEU A 775 17.52 5.07 -29.31
N ARG A 776 17.12 6.34 -29.37
CA ARG A 776 16.40 6.91 -30.51
C ARG A 776 17.27 6.99 -31.77
N GLU A 777 18.54 7.32 -31.61
CA GLU A 777 19.51 7.45 -32.70
C GLU A 777 20.09 6.10 -33.15
N GLY A 778 19.86 5.04 -32.36
CA GLY A 778 20.32 3.70 -32.70
C GLY A 778 21.80 3.47 -32.42
N ASP A 779 22.36 4.13 -31.39
CA ASP A 779 23.75 3.97 -30.98
C ASP A 779 24.05 2.50 -30.63
N ALA A 780 24.90 1.86 -31.43
CA ALA A 780 25.19 0.43 -31.34
C ALA A 780 25.61 -0.03 -29.93
N ARG A 781 26.26 0.84 -29.15
CA ARG A 781 26.73 0.56 -27.79
C ARG A 781 25.59 0.22 -26.82
N LEU A 782 24.35 0.62 -27.15
CA LEU A 782 23.17 0.41 -26.31
C LEU A 782 22.31 -0.80 -26.73
N PHE A 783 22.68 -1.50 -27.80
CA PHE A 783 21.87 -2.59 -28.36
C PHE A 783 22.54 -3.96 -28.30
N GLY A 784 23.84 -4.03 -27.96
CA GLY A 784 24.62 -5.26 -28.02
C GLY A 784 24.80 -5.80 -29.44
N GLU A 785 25.36 -7.00 -29.55
CA GLU A 785 25.71 -7.59 -30.85
C GLU A 785 24.55 -8.41 -31.40
N LYS A 786 24.22 -8.24 -32.69
CA LYS A 786 23.24 -9.08 -33.38
C LYS A 786 23.77 -10.49 -33.61
N ILE A 787 23.24 -11.47 -32.88
CA ILE A 787 23.65 -12.88 -32.96
C ILE A 787 22.73 -13.76 -33.82
N GLY A 788 21.55 -13.26 -34.22
CA GLY A 788 20.62 -14.08 -34.98
C GLY A 788 19.28 -13.43 -35.30
N VAL A 789 18.34 -14.26 -35.77
CA VAL A 789 16.96 -13.87 -36.07
C VAL A 789 16.02 -14.99 -35.63
N VAL A 790 15.00 -14.67 -34.85
CA VAL A 790 13.85 -15.55 -34.61
C VAL A 790 12.78 -15.21 -35.65
N LYS A 791 12.37 -16.22 -36.42
CA LYS A 791 11.32 -16.07 -37.44
C LYS A 791 9.94 -15.94 -36.81
N ALA A 792 9.01 -15.35 -37.55
CA ALA A 792 7.59 -15.31 -37.17
C ALA A 792 7.09 -16.68 -36.70
N GLY A 793 6.44 -16.73 -35.53
CA GLY A 793 5.96 -17.96 -34.90
C GLY A 793 7.05 -18.93 -34.38
N GLY A 794 8.32 -18.56 -34.47
CA GLY A 794 9.44 -19.39 -34.01
C GLY A 794 9.73 -19.26 -32.51
N SER A 795 10.88 -19.79 -32.11
CA SER A 795 11.39 -19.74 -30.74
C SER A 795 12.82 -19.23 -30.66
N LEU A 796 13.13 -18.55 -29.55
CA LEU A 796 14.49 -18.22 -29.14
C LEU A 796 15.05 -19.38 -28.33
N LYS A 797 16.23 -19.89 -28.70
CA LYS A 797 16.94 -20.96 -27.97
C LYS A 797 18.35 -20.52 -27.65
N ALA A 798 18.83 -20.81 -26.45
CA ALA A 798 20.23 -20.57 -26.08
C ALA A 798 20.70 -21.56 -25.01
N PRO A 799 21.97 -22.02 -25.08
CA PRO A 799 22.62 -22.68 -23.96
C PRO A 799 22.87 -21.65 -22.86
N VAL A 800 22.43 -21.95 -21.64
CA VAL A 800 22.59 -21.11 -20.46
C VAL A 800 23.30 -21.93 -19.39
N LYS A 801 24.49 -21.48 -18.98
CA LYS A 801 25.27 -22.14 -17.94
C LYS A 801 24.51 -22.20 -16.62
N SER A 802 24.90 -23.13 -15.76
CA SER A 802 24.50 -23.14 -14.35
C SER A 802 24.72 -21.76 -13.72
N HIS A 803 23.72 -21.28 -12.98
CA HIS A 803 23.71 -20.00 -12.27
C HIS A 803 24.03 -18.77 -13.14
N ALA A 804 23.57 -18.77 -14.40
CA ALA A 804 23.82 -17.71 -15.36
C ALA A 804 22.52 -17.16 -15.98
N ALA A 805 22.60 -15.96 -16.55
CA ALA A 805 21.53 -15.40 -17.37
C ALA A 805 22.01 -14.99 -18.76
N LYS A 806 21.23 -15.34 -19.77
CA LYS A 806 21.35 -14.80 -21.13
C LYS A 806 20.35 -13.66 -21.31
N VAL A 807 20.83 -12.50 -21.75
CA VAL A 807 20.05 -11.26 -21.82
C VAL A 807 20.01 -10.80 -23.27
N PHE A 808 18.81 -10.82 -23.84
CA PHE A 808 18.61 -10.52 -25.25
C PHE A 808 17.73 -9.29 -25.44
N ARG A 809 18.06 -8.50 -26.47
CA ARG A 809 17.18 -7.47 -27.02
C ARG A 809 16.70 -7.89 -28.40
N LEU A 810 15.39 -8.08 -28.51
CA LEU A 810 14.70 -8.41 -29.75
C LEU A 810 14.28 -7.12 -30.44
N ARG A 811 14.74 -6.94 -31.69
CA ARG A 811 14.40 -5.80 -32.54
C ARG A 811 13.62 -6.27 -33.75
N ARG A 812 12.46 -5.68 -34.00
CA ARG A 812 11.60 -6.09 -35.12
C ARG A 812 12.30 -5.83 -36.46
N ILE A 813 12.27 -6.80 -37.35
CA ILE A 813 12.71 -6.65 -38.75
C ILE A 813 11.50 -6.26 -39.60
N ALA A 814 11.43 -4.99 -39.99
CA ALA A 814 10.34 -4.48 -40.83
C ALA A 814 10.38 -5.10 -42.24
N LYS A 815 9.22 -5.45 -42.80
CA LYS A 815 9.08 -5.86 -44.21
C LYS A 815 8.77 -4.65 -45.11
N GLU A 816 9.20 -4.70 -46.36
CA GLU A 816 8.97 -3.63 -47.33
C GLU A 816 7.46 -3.38 -47.54
N GLY A 817 7.01 -2.13 -47.41
CA GLY A 817 5.59 -1.73 -47.52
C GLY A 817 4.76 -1.82 -46.22
N GLU A 818 5.37 -2.22 -45.11
CA GLU A 818 4.68 -2.43 -43.83
C GLU A 818 4.47 -1.11 -43.05
N LYS A 819 3.21 -0.81 -42.68
CA LYS A 819 2.83 0.43 -41.98
C LYS A 819 2.85 0.34 -40.45
N PHE A 820 2.95 -0.87 -39.89
CA PHE A 820 2.98 -1.06 -38.44
C PHE A 820 4.23 -0.38 -37.87
N LYS A 821 4.03 0.71 -37.14
CA LYS A 821 5.06 1.30 -36.28
C LYS A 821 4.82 0.67 -34.92
N GLY A 822 5.67 -0.27 -34.51
CA GLY A 822 5.67 -0.75 -33.14
C GLY A 822 6.08 0.40 -32.23
N LYS A 823 5.16 1.32 -31.96
CA LYS A 823 5.29 2.27 -30.86
C LYS A 823 4.70 1.61 -29.64
N SER A 824 5.33 1.87 -28.49
CA SER A 824 4.75 1.60 -27.19
C SER A 824 3.28 2.05 -27.16
N ILE A 825 2.41 1.22 -26.59
CA ILE A 825 1.03 1.60 -26.27
C ILE A 825 1.14 2.67 -25.18
N ASP A 826 1.25 3.93 -25.61
CA ASP A 826 1.27 5.08 -24.73
C ASP A 826 -0.11 5.19 -24.08
N ARG A 827 -0.21 5.14 -22.75
CA ARG A 827 -1.49 5.30 -22.03
C ARG A 827 -2.14 6.65 -22.33
N VAL A 828 -1.38 7.63 -22.80
CA VAL A 828 -1.90 8.96 -23.19
C VAL A 828 -2.50 8.92 -24.61
N ALA A 829 -1.98 8.07 -25.48
CA ALA A 829 -2.51 7.88 -26.82
C ALA A 829 -3.61 6.80 -26.81
N LYS A 830 -4.84 7.22 -26.51
CA LYS A 830 -6.00 6.59 -27.16
C LYS A 830 -5.82 6.85 -28.65
N ASP A 831 -5.29 5.89 -29.40
CA ASP A 831 -5.74 5.55 -30.75
C ASP A 831 -4.85 4.48 -31.40
N GLU A 832 -5.54 3.54 -32.08
CA GLU A 832 -5.07 2.52 -33.01
C GLU A 832 -4.50 1.20 -32.43
N LEU A 833 -5.43 0.33 -32.00
CA LEU A 833 -5.35 -1.11 -32.23
C LEU A 833 -6.17 -1.46 -33.49
#